data_AF-A0A1V4JI80-F1
#
_entry.id   AF-A0A1V4JI80-F1
#
_cell.length_a   1.000
_cell.length_b   1.000
_cell.length_c   1.000
_cell.angle_alpha   90.00
_cell.angle_beta   90.00
_cell.angle_gamma   90.00
#
_symmetry.space_group_name_H-M   'P 1'
#
loop_
_entity.id
_entity.type
_entity.pdbx_description
1 polymer ?
#
loop_
_entity_poly.entity_id
_entity_poly.type
_entity_poly.pdbx_seq_one_letter_code
_entity_poly.pdbx_strand_id
1 'polypeptide(L)'
;MLLLLFSLAAALSGPGRFWHVTDLHWDPEYNAAASGGQVCPSSGSRAVPAAGPWGSYLCDAPWRLLVSAARAMKSRLQRPDFVLWTGDDTPHVPDEKLGEEKVLHIIENLTSLIKETFPGTKVYAAMGNHDFHPKNQFPGKEHRIYNRTAELWRAWLDDASILLFRVGAFYSEKLPSPSTRGRMVVLNTNLYYDQNDETAGEEDPAGQFQWLEETLSNAARADEMVYIMGHVPPGFFEKKRGKPWFRSSFNERYLRIVQKHHRVIAAQFFGHHHTDSFRMFYSDTGSPTNVMFLAPGVTPWKTTLPGVTNGANNPGIRVIEYDPDTLQVLDMVTYYLNLTRANTMASVQEEEFPAWEEEYRLTEAFRVPDGSASSMQTVLERISMDPRYLQQYYELNSVRYDLTPCGGSCRVDHVCAIREVDFAKYDDWFWLRSDPPELRPAVPTGLLAALHLLQLGFLFRCLHALKVGWKVCWAKTAVEEEQSRMAFLSHDISMLRLFETFLENTPQLVLLLYGVLRTNKAEPSQGLGICTAFLCVTWSLLDYHQSLRSFLQDKYELSPSSSVIYFLWNLFLVCPRVLAVTLFTLLWPYGVAVHFPLVWLVMFLWVSLQGTDFMESPGPEQLYRATVAVILYFSWFNVAPGRTLGRSVIYHSFILADSALLALYWLWGQSPSDEHSYLVLLLSAALPCYLLGLLLRVVYYKWLHPNVWAQQEGGHDEVDANGLKLRLASVPALVNRRMWCLARAQFPVCHC
;
A
#
# COMPACT_ATOMS: atom_id res chain seq x y z
N MET A 1 0.77 0.82 -64.79
CA MET A 1 1.17 -0.52 -64.31
C MET A 1 2.28 -0.46 -63.25
N LEU A 2 3.39 0.27 -63.47
CA LEU A 2 4.45 0.43 -62.44
C LEU A 2 4.00 1.13 -61.14
N LEU A 3 3.16 2.17 -61.23
CA LEU A 3 2.61 2.87 -60.05
C LEU A 3 1.64 2.00 -59.22
N LEU A 4 0.96 1.04 -59.86
CA LEU A 4 0.11 0.05 -59.21
C LEU A 4 0.93 -1.06 -58.53
N LEU A 5 2.09 -1.41 -59.08
CA LEU A 5 3.02 -2.36 -58.47
C LEU A 5 3.73 -1.77 -57.24
N PHE A 6 4.06 -0.48 -57.25
CA PHE A 6 4.63 0.20 -56.06
C PHE A 6 3.61 0.38 -54.92
N SER A 7 2.34 0.64 -55.24
CA SER A 7 1.27 0.74 -54.24
C SER A 7 0.81 -0.63 -53.73
N LEU A 8 0.92 -1.70 -54.52
CA LEU A 8 0.76 -3.06 -54.01
C LEU A 8 1.95 -3.50 -53.14
N ALA A 9 3.19 -3.11 -53.45
CA ALA A 9 4.37 -3.47 -52.66
C ALA A 9 4.39 -2.81 -51.27
N ALA A 10 3.89 -1.58 -51.15
CA ALA A 10 3.71 -0.91 -49.85
C ALA A 10 2.58 -1.53 -48.99
N ALA A 11 1.64 -2.25 -49.60
CA ALA A 11 0.55 -2.94 -48.92
C ALA A 11 0.89 -4.40 -48.53
N LEU A 12 2.14 -4.85 -48.73
CA LEU A 12 2.57 -6.25 -48.61
C LEU A 12 3.57 -6.53 -47.47
N SER A 13 3.99 -5.55 -46.68
CA SER A 13 4.75 -5.81 -45.45
C SER A 13 3.80 -6.19 -44.32
N GLY A 14 3.77 -7.47 -43.95
CA GLY A 14 3.08 -7.92 -42.75
C GLY A 14 3.61 -7.24 -41.48
N PRO A 15 2.93 -7.42 -40.32
CA PRO A 15 3.37 -6.82 -39.07
C PRO A 15 4.78 -7.29 -38.70
N GLY A 16 5.60 -6.36 -38.20
CA GLY A 16 6.90 -6.66 -37.63
C GLY A 16 6.75 -7.39 -36.30
N ARG A 17 7.77 -8.15 -35.90
CA ARG A 17 7.73 -8.94 -34.66
C ARG A 17 9.06 -8.96 -33.93
N PHE A 18 9.02 -8.70 -32.62
CA PHE A 18 10.20 -8.78 -31.76
C PHE A 18 9.90 -9.47 -30.44
N TRP A 19 10.94 -10.05 -29.83
CA TRP A 19 10.86 -10.61 -28.48
C TRP A 19 11.13 -9.53 -27.43
N HIS A 20 10.46 -9.61 -26.29
CA HIS A 20 10.82 -8.95 -25.04
C HIS A 20 11.02 -10.02 -23.97
N VAL A 21 12.25 -10.15 -23.50
CA VAL A 21 12.66 -11.06 -22.42
C VAL A 21 13.36 -10.26 -21.33
N THR A 22 13.16 -10.66 -20.07
CA THR A 22 13.63 -9.90 -18.91
C THR A 22 13.76 -10.79 -17.69
N ASP A 23 14.54 -10.35 -16.70
CA ASP A 23 14.61 -10.92 -15.36
C ASP A 23 14.88 -12.44 -15.42
N LEU A 24 16.01 -12.79 -16.05
CA LEU A 24 16.44 -14.18 -16.25
C LEU A 24 16.88 -14.79 -14.92
N HIS A 25 17.60 -14.01 -14.11
CA HIS A 25 18.22 -14.40 -12.83
C HIS A 25 18.72 -15.84 -12.84
N TRP A 26 19.83 -16.08 -13.50
CA TRP A 26 20.48 -17.39 -13.48
C TRP A 26 21.08 -17.65 -12.09
N ASP A 27 20.65 -18.74 -11.44
CA ASP A 27 21.33 -19.32 -10.27
C ASP A 27 22.29 -20.44 -10.72
N PRO A 28 23.62 -20.21 -10.73
CA PRO A 28 24.60 -21.21 -11.14
C PRO A 28 24.74 -22.37 -10.15
N GLU A 29 24.27 -22.20 -8.92
CA GLU A 29 24.38 -23.18 -7.84
C GLU A 29 23.10 -24.01 -7.64
N TYR A 30 22.08 -23.81 -8.48
CA TYR A 30 20.84 -24.60 -8.41
C TYR A 30 21.12 -26.10 -8.64
N ASN A 31 20.75 -26.91 -7.64
CA ASN A 31 20.87 -28.36 -7.70
C ASN A 31 19.64 -29.05 -7.08
N ALA A 32 18.74 -29.55 -7.93
CA ALA A 32 17.54 -30.26 -7.50
C ALA A 32 17.82 -31.57 -6.72
N ALA A 33 19.00 -32.16 -6.88
CA ALA A 33 19.39 -33.40 -6.19
C ALA A 33 20.07 -33.16 -4.83
N ALA A 34 20.25 -31.91 -4.41
CA ALA A 34 20.93 -31.59 -3.16
C ALA A 34 20.18 -32.13 -1.93
N SER A 35 20.89 -32.91 -1.10
CA SER A 35 20.37 -33.44 0.17
C SER A 35 20.33 -32.37 1.25
N GLY A 36 19.24 -32.26 2.02
CA GLY A 36 19.13 -31.35 3.17
C GLY A 36 18.35 -30.05 2.91
N GLY A 37 17.71 -29.90 1.74
CA GLY A 37 16.83 -28.76 1.43
C GLY A 37 17.55 -27.48 0.97
N GLN A 38 18.87 -27.51 0.85
CA GLN A 38 19.72 -26.43 0.33
C GLN A 38 19.90 -26.58 -1.19
N VAL A 39 18.81 -26.37 -1.93
CA VAL A 39 18.72 -26.56 -3.39
C VAL A 39 19.38 -25.43 -4.16
N CYS A 40 19.28 -24.21 -3.67
CA CYS A 40 19.73 -23.00 -4.35
C CYS A 40 20.09 -21.93 -3.29
N PRO A 41 21.15 -21.13 -3.48
CA PRO A 41 21.46 -20.02 -2.57
C PRO A 41 20.40 -18.90 -2.62
N SER A 42 19.69 -18.73 -3.73
CA SER A 42 18.68 -17.68 -3.91
C SER A 42 17.42 -17.86 -3.04
N SER A 43 17.19 -19.04 -2.46
CA SER A 43 16.10 -19.23 -1.49
C SER A 43 16.42 -18.64 -0.12
N GLY A 44 17.68 -18.23 0.10
CA GLY A 44 18.17 -17.74 1.38
C GLY A 44 18.17 -18.86 2.43
N SER A 45 17.45 -18.66 3.53
CA SER A 45 17.27 -19.66 4.59
C SER A 45 16.01 -20.52 4.41
N ARG A 46 15.23 -20.30 3.35
CA ARG A 46 13.98 -21.04 3.10
C ARG A 46 14.31 -22.44 2.59
N ALA A 47 13.80 -23.46 3.28
CA ALA A 47 13.83 -24.83 2.80
C ALA A 47 13.03 -24.94 1.48
N VAL A 48 13.57 -25.67 0.52
CA VAL A 48 12.95 -25.86 -0.80
C VAL A 48 12.39 -27.29 -0.92
N PRO A 49 11.16 -27.55 -0.47
CA PRO A 49 10.52 -28.84 -0.68
C PRO A 49 10.14 -28.98 -2.17
N ALA A 50 10.40 -30.15 -2.75
CA ALA A 50 10.02 -30.50 -4.13
C ALA A 50 10.68 -29.61 -5.22
N ALA A 51 12.00 -29.49 -5.20
CA ALA A 51 12.76 -28.94 -6.33
C ALA A 51 12.73 -29.91 -7.53
N GLY A 52 12.47 -29.38 -8.72
CA GLY A 52 12.55 -30.15 -9.97
C GLY A 52 13.66 -29.65 -10.88
N PRO A 53 13.93 -30.35 -12.00
CA PRO A 53 15.02 -30.01 -12.91
C PRO A 53 14.84 -28.67 -13.64
N TRP A 54 13.62 -28.15 -13.70
CA TRP A 54 13.31 -26.89 -14.37
C TRP A 54 13.24 -25.68 -13.43
N GLY A 55 13.43 -25.89 -12.12
CA GLY A 55 13.44 -24.83 -11.13
C GLY A 55 12.46 -25.08 -9.97
N SER A 56 12.34 -24.09 -9.09
CA SER A 56 11.40 -24.05 -7.98
C SER A 56 10.95 -22.61 -7.77
N TYR A 57 9.70 -22.39 -7.36
CA TYR A 57 9.21 -21.03 -7.05
C TYR A 57 9.93 -20.36 -5.87
N LEU A 58 10.80 -21.05 -5.13
CA LEU A 58 11.63 -20.44 -4.08
C LEU A 58 13.04 -20.10 -4.56
N CYS A 59 13.39 -20.51 -5.78
CA CYS A 59 14.72 -20.35 -6.36
C CYS A 59 14.66 -19.43 -7.58
N ASP A 60 15.81 -18.86 -7.89
CA ASP A 60 16.07 -18.27 -9.20
C ASP A 60 16.28 -19.36 -10.26
N ALA A 61 16.39 -18.96 -11.52
CA ALA A 61 16.31 -19.88 -12.65
C ALA A 61 17.56 -20.78 -12.76
N PRO A 62 17.42 -22.11 -12.85
CA PRO A 62 18.53 -22.95 -13.27
C PRO A 62 18.84 -22.72 -14.76
N TRP A 63 20.10 -22.98 -15.16
CA TRP A 63 20.52 -22.88 -16.57
C TRP A 63 19.59 -23.65 -17.54
N ARG A 64 19.11 -24.82 -17.09
CA ARG A 64 18.22 -25.68 -17.87
C ARG A 64 16.89 -24.98 -18.24
N LEU A 65 16.36 -24.13 -17.37
CA LEU A 65 15.17 -23.33 -17.63
C LEU A 65 15.45 -22.25 -18.68
N LEU A 66 16.58 -21.55 -18.56
CA LEU A 66 16.97 -20.47 -19.49
C LEU A 66 17.19 -20.99 -20.90
N VAL A 67 17.87 -22.13 -21.03
CA VAL A 67 18.04 -22.84 -22.30
C VAL A 67 16.69 -23.31 -22.87
N SER A 68 15.76 -23.73 -22.02
CA SER A 68 14.41 -24.09 -22.45
C SER A 68 13.63 -22.88 -22.99
N ALA A 69 13.70 -21.72 -22.31
CA ALA A 69 13.10 -20.47 -22.77
C ALA A 69 13.68 -20.04 -24.13
N ALA A 70 15.01 -20.06 -24.28
CA ALA A 70 15.68 -19.74 -25.53
C ALA A 70 15.24 -20.64 -26.69
N ARG A 71 15.14 -21.96 -26.46
CA ARG A 71 14.59 -22.90 -27.47
C ARG A 71 13.13 -22.62 -27.79
N ALA A 72 12.31 -22.28 -26.80
CA ALA A 72 10.91 -21.92 -27.01
C ALA A 72 10.77 -20.65 -27.85
N MET A 73 11.54 -19.60 -27.56
CA MET A 73 11.59 -18.39 -28.37
C MET A 73 11.97 -18.71 -29.81
N LYS A 74 13.02 -19.52 -30.01
CA LYS A 74 13.51 -19.89 -31.35
C LYS A 74 12.48 -20.69 -32.15
N SER A 75 11.79 -21.64 -31.53
CA SER A 75 10.82 -22.50 -32.21
C SER A 75 9.55 -21.74 -32.62
N ARG A 76 9.14 -20.74 -31.83
CA ARG A 76 7.94 -19.92 -32.07
C ARG A 76 8.17 -18.81 -33.09
N LEU A 77 9.32 -18.13 -33.01
CA LEU A 77 9.69 -17.05 -33.94
C LEU A 77 11.17 -17.16 -34.27
N GLN A 78 11.48 -17.81 -35.39
CA GLN A 78 12.87 -18.12 -35.77
C GLN A 78 13.71 -16.89 -36.15
N ARG A 79 13.04 -15.86 -36.69
CA ARG A 79 13.62 -14.63 -37.25
C ARG A 79 12.80 -13.43 -36.78
N PRO A 80 12.95 -13.00 -35.52
CA PRO A 80 12.41 -11.73 -35.08
C PRO A 80 13.19 -10.58 -35.75
N ASP A 81 12.57 -9.42 -35.89
CA ASP A 81 13.22 -8.22 -36.43
C ASP A 81 14.35 -7.76 -35.48
N PHE A 82 14.12 -7.88 -34.18
CA PHE A 82 15.08 -7.65 -33.11
C PHE A 82 14.64 -8.35 -31.80
N VAL A 83 15.48 -8.31 -30.77
CA VAL A 83 15.15 -8.77 -29.41
C VAL A 83 15.38 -7.63 -28.42
N LEU A 84 14.44 -7.42 -27.50
CA LEU A 84 14.61 -6.58 -26.31
C LEU A 84 14.96 -7.47 -25.13
N TRP A 85 16.07 -7.14 -24.48
CA TRP A 85 16.52 -7.79 -23.25
C TRP A 85 16.68 -6.72 -22.16
N THR A 86 15.77 -6.68 -21.19
CA THR A 86 15.75 -5.63 -20.16
C THR A 86 16.51 -6.00 -18.88
N GLY A 87 17.52 -6.87 -18.96
CA GLY A 87 18.48 -7.16 -17.88
C GLY A 87 17.96 -8.02 -16.73
N ASP A 88 18.68 -7.96 -15.61
CA ASP A 88 18.53 -8.76 -14.39
C ASP A 88 18.87 -10.25 -14.60
N ASP A 89 20.18 -10.47 -14.66
CA ASP A 89 20.81 -11.71 -15.07
C ASP A 89 21.26 -12.56 -13.88
N THR A 90 21.61 -11.94 -12.76
CA THR A 90 22.28 -12.59 -11.62
C THR A 90 21.30 -12.96 -10.50
N PRO A 91 21.60 -13.95 -9.65
CA PRO A 91 20.61 -14.44 -8.68
C PRO A 91 20.45 -13.51 -7.47
N HIS A 92 19.33 -13.65 -6.77
CA HIS A 92 19.00 -12.96 -5.53
C HIS A 92 19.79 -13.53 -4.35
N VAL A 93 21.07 -13.18 -4.26
CA VAL A 93 21.97 -13.58 -3.17
C VAL A 93 22.56 -12.35 -2.46
N PRO A 94 23.15 -12.52 -1.25
CA PRO A 94 23.95 -11.48 -0.61
C PRO A 94 25.19 -11.14 -1.44
N ASP A 95 25.62 -9.88 -1.42
CA ASP A 95 26.74 -9.37 -2.22
C ASP A 95 28.06 -10.12 -1.91
N GLU A 96 28.24 -10.61 -0.68
CA GLU A 96 29.43 -11.37 -0.27
C GLU A 96 29.57 -12.71 -1.03
N LYS A 97 28.48 -13.22 -1.60
CA LYS A 97 28.47 -14.47 -2.38
C LYS A 97 28.62 -14.24 -3.89
N LEU A 98 28.42 -13.01 -4.36
CA LEU A 98 28.37 -12.64 -5.76
C LEU A 98 29.26 -11.43 -6.05
N GLY A 99 30.55 -11.68 -6.25
CA GLY A 99 31.51 -10.64 -6.63
C GLY A 99 31.43 -10.24 -8.10
N GLU A 100 32.09 -9.13 -8.44
CA GLU A 100 32.11 -8.52 -9.79
C GLU A 100 32.42 -9.51 -10.93
N GLU A 101 33.43 -10.38 -10.77
CA GLU A 101 33.78 -11.35 -11.81
C GLU A 101 32.68 -12.39 -12.06
N LYS A 102 31.93 -12.78 -11.00
CA LYS A 102 30.79 -13.69 -11.16
C LYS A 102 29.63 -13.00 -11.88
N VAL A 103 29.38 -11.73 -11.59
CA VAL A 103 28.38 -10.92 -12.31
C VAL A 103 28.72 -10.87 -13.80
N LEU A 104 29.96 -10.49 -14.16
CA LEU A 104 30.40 -10.43 -15.55
C LEU A 104 30.35 -11.79 -16.26
N HIS A 105 30.70 -12.87 -15.56
CA HIS A 105 30.62 -14.22 -16.10
C HIS A 105 29.18 -14.63 -16.42
N ILE A 106 28.22 -14.28 -15.55
CA ILE A 106 26.79 -14.56 -15.79
C ILE A 106 26.29 -13.78 -17.00
N ILE A 107 26.58 -12.47 -17.08
CA ILE A 107 26.24 -11.61 -18.23
C ILE A 107 26.83 -12.19 -19.53
N GLU A 108 28.08 -12.63 -19.51
CA GLU A 108 28.76 -13.25 -20.67
C GLU A 108 28.05 -14.52 -21.14
N ASN A 109 27.67 -15.43 -20.23
CA ASN A 109 26.98 -16.66 -20.58
C ASN A 109 25.60 -16.39 -21.19
N LEU A 110 24.81 -15.48 -20.61
CA LEU A 110 23.48 -15.15 -21.12
C LEU A 110 23.56 -14.40 -22.46
N THR A 111 24.55 -13.52 -22.60
CA THR A 111 24.87 -12.88 -23.89
C THR A 111 25.18 -13.94 -24.95
N SER A 112 26.01 -14.94 -24.63
CA SER A 112 26.34 -16.04 -25.54
C SER A 112 25.11 -16.87 -25.90
N LEU A 113 24.27 -17.23 -24.92
CA LEU A 113 23.03 -17.97 -25.15
C LEU A 113 22.10 -17.23 -26.13
N ILE A 114 21.93 -15.91 -25.97
CA ILE A 114 21.09 -15.10 -26.86
C ILE A 114 21.71 -15.05 -28.27
N LYS A 115 23.03 -14.84 -28.39
CA LYS A 115 23.74 -14.84 -29.69
C LYS A 115 23.62 -16.16 -30.43
N GLU A 116 23.73 -17.29 -29.71
CA GLU A 116 23.58 -18.63 -30.27
C GLU A 116 22.13 -18.90 -30.72
N THR A 117 21.16 -18.38 -29.97
CA THR A 117 19.73 -18.55 -30.27
C THR A 117 19.31 -17.73 -31.50
N PHE A 118 19.78 -16.49 -31.59
CA PHE A 118 19.44 -15.54 -32.66
C PHE A 118 20.68 -14.96 -33.34
N PRO A 119 21.44 -15.79 -34.08
CA PRO A 119 22.64 -15.33 -34.76
C PRO A 119 22.30 -14.30 -35.83
N GLY A 120 22.96 -13.13 -35.77
CA GLY A 120 22.75 -12.03 -36.71
C GLY A 120 21.52 -11.15 -36.44
N THR A 121 20.74 -11.44 -35.40
CA THR A 121 19.63 -10.57 -34.96
C THR A 121 20.16 -9.45 -34.06
N LYS A 122 19.70 -8.21 -34.28
CA LYS A 122 20.03 -7.06 -33.41
C LYS A 122 19.32 -7.26 -32.05
N VAL A 123 20.07 -7.08 -30.97
CA VAL A 123 19.53 -7.12 -29.61
C VAL A 123 19.71 -5.75 -28.98
N TYR A 124 18.63 -5.17 -28.46
CA TYR A 124 18.69 -3.99 -27.61
C TYR A 124 18.67 -4.47 -26.16
N ALA A 125 19.74 -4.20 -25.42
CA ALA A 125 19.96 -4.75 -24.09
C ALA A 125 20.14 -3.62 -23.07
N ALA A 126 19.33 -3.63 -22.02
CA ALA A 126 19.51 -2.79 -20.84
C ALA A 126 20.09 -3.63 -19.70
N MET A 127 20.89 -3.01 -18.84
CA MET A 127 21.31 -3.64 -17.58
C MET A 127 20.20 -3.48 -16.53
N GLY A 128 19.97 -4.52 -15.74
CA GLY A 128 19.11 -4.49 -14.56
C GLY A 128 19.88 -4.24 -13.26
N ASN A 129 19.18 -4.00 -12.16
CA ASN A 129 19.81 -3.60 -10.90
C ASN A 129 20.66 -4.72 -10.28
N HIS A 130 20.44 -5.99 -10.67
CA HIS A 130 21.27 -7.14 -10.30
C HIS A 130 22.51 -7.34 -11.19
N ASP A 131 22.67 -6.59 -12.27
CA ASP A 131 23.78 -6.75 -13.22
C ASP A 131 25.04 -5.97 -12.81
N PHE A 132 25.21 -5.74 -11.52
CA PHE A 132 26.31 -4.97 -10.96
C PHE A 132 26.74 -5.51 -9.59
N HIS A 133 27.95 -5.19 -9.19
CA HIS A 133 28.46 -5.52 -7.86
C HIS A 133 29.07 -4.28 -7.19
N PRO A 134 28.65 -3.93 -5.96
CA PRO A 134 27.49 -4.49 -5.24
C PRO A 134 26.17 -4.22 -5.99
N LYS A 135 25.16 -5.07 -5.82
CA LYS A 135 23.89 -4.89 -6.54
C LYS A 135 23.26 -3.52 -6.25
N ASN A 136 22.50 -3.01 -7.22
CA ASN A 136 21.84 -1.70 -7.21
C ASN A 136 22.79 -0.48 -7.29
N GLN A 137 24.07 -0.60 -6.95
CA GLN A 137 25.00 0.54 -6.82
C GLN A 137 25.58 0.99 -8.16
N PHE A 138 24.71 1.34 -9.12
CA PHE A 138 25.12 1.79 -10.45
C PHE A 138 25.61 3.25 -10.40
N PRO A 139 26.88 3.54 -10.71
CA PRO A 139 27.38 4.92 -10.71
C PRO A 139 26.96 5.69 -11.97
N GLY A 140 26.76 7.00 -11.82
CA GLY A 140 26.52 7.95 -12.92
C GLY A 140 27.79 8.37 -13.69
N LYS A 141 28.75 7.46 -13.84
CA LYS A 141 30.08 7.68 -14.45
C LYS A 141 30.64 6.37 -14.99
N GLU A 142 31.70 6.46 -15.78
CA GLU A 142 32.37 5.29 -16.35
C GLU A 142 32.77 4.26 -15.28
N HIS A 143 32.53 2.98 -15.59
CA HIS A 143 32.83 1.87 -14.68
C HIS A 143 33.35 0.64 -15.42
N ARG A 144 34.13 -0.20 -14.73
CA ARG A 144 34.70 -1.43 -15.29
C ARG A 144 33.62 -2.39 -15.81
N ILE A 145 32.55 -2.59 -15.06
CA ILE A 145 31.43 -3.45 -15.48
C ILE A 145 30.81 -2.93 -16.78
N TYR A 146 30.55 -1.61 -16.89
CA TYR A 146 30.02 -1.01 -18.12
C TYR A 146 30.96 -1.25 -19.30
N ASN A 147 32.27 -1.07 -19.09
CA ASN A 147 33.28 -1.29 -20.12
C ASN A 147 33.34 -2.74 -20.60
N ARG A 148 33.29 -3.71 -19.68
CA ARG A 148 33.31 -5.13 -20.00
C ARG A 148 32.02 -5.57 -20.68
N THR A 149 30.86 -5.13 -20.19
CA THR A 149 29.56 -5.40 -20.80
C THR A 149 29.44 -4.78 -22.21
N ALA A 150 29.97 -3.57 -22.42
CA ALA A 150 30.04 -2.96 -23.76
C ALA A 150 30.82 -3.83 -24.76
N GLU A 151 31.91 -4.48 -24.34
CA GLU A 151 32.64 -5.42 -25.21
C GLU A 151 31.85 -6.70 -25.49
N LEU A 152 31.16 -7.24 -24.47
CA LEU A 152 30.27 -8.39 -24.66
C LEU A 152 29.16 -8.07 -25.66
N TRP A 153 28.61 -6.86 -25.61
CA TRP A 153 27.51 -6.40 -26.45
C TRP A 153 27.95 -5.67 -27.72
N ARG A 154 29.25 -5.61 -28.01
CA ARG A 154 29.83 -4.86 -29.14
C ARG A 154 29.19 -5.17 -30.49
N ALA A 155 28.81 -6.43 -30.73
CA ALA A 155 28.16 -6.84 -31.98
C ALA A 155 26.75 -6.23 -32.17
N TRP A 156 26.15 -5.69 -31.11
CA TRP A 156 24.83 -5.10 -31.12
C TRP A 156 24.83 -3.58 -30.99
N LEU A 157 25.99 -2.96 -30.75
CA LEU A 157 26.13 -1.53 -30.49
C LEU A 157 26.93 -0.87 -31.62
N ASP A 158 26.44 0.27 -32.11
CA ASP A 158 27.22 1.14 -32.99
C ASP A 158 28.32 1.84 -32.18
N ASP A 159 29.37 2.33 -32.86
CA ASP A 159 30.53 2.95 -32.20
C ASP A 159 30.13 4.12 -31.27
N ALA A 160 29.13 4.91 -31.64
CA ALA A 160 28.61 6.00 -30.81
C ALA A 160 27.88 5.48 -29.55
N SER A 161 27.13 4.38 -29.68
CA SER A 161 26.43 3.74 -28.56
C SER A 161 27.38 3.11 -27.57
N ILE A 162 28.50 2.53 -28.04
CA ILE A 162 29.55 2.00 -27.16
C ILE A 162 30.11 3.09 -26.26
N LEU A 163 30.36 4.29 -26.79
CA LEU A 163 30.89 5.40 -26.00
C LEU A 163 29.92 5.84 -24.90
N LEU A 164 28.62 5.96 -25.22
CA LEU A 164 27.59 6.30 -24.23
C LEU A 164 27.42 5.18 -23.19
N PHE A 165 27.42 3.93 -23.64
CA PHE A 165 27.27 2.77 -22.76
C PHE A 165 28.38 2.72 -21.71
N ARG A 166 29.63 2.97 -22.11
CA ARG A 166 30.76 2.99 -21.17
C ARG A 166 30.62 4.07 -20.10
N VAL A 167 30.05 5.22 -20.43
CA VAL A 167 29.88 6.36 -19.52
C VAL A 167 28.72 6.18 -18.53
N GLY A 168 27.61 5.56 -18.96
CA GLY A 168 26.42 5.48 -18.11
C GLY A 168 25.47 4.31 -18.37
N ALA A 169 25.88 3.32 -19.16
CA ALA A 169 25.09 2.14 -19.56
C ALA A 169 23.74 2.45 -20.23
N PHE A 170 23.64 3.60 -20.90
CA PHE A 170 22.49 3.99 -21.73
C PHE A 170 22.95 4.35 -23.14
N TYR A 171 22.06 4.23 -24.12
CA TYR A 171 22.37 4.51 -25.53
C TYR A 171 21.10 4.58 -26.39
N SER A 172 21.24 4.96 -27.67
CA SER A 172 20.13 4.87 -28.63
C SER A 172 20.60 4.39 -29.99
N GLU A 173 19.74 3.65 -30.68
CA GLU A 173 20.05 2.98 -31.94
C GLU A 173 18.86 3.08 -32.89
N LYS A 174 19.14 3.10 -34.19
CA LYS A 174 18.08 2.97 -35.19
C LYS A 174 17.60 1.53 -35.27
N LEU A 175 16.32 1.33 -35.59
CA LEU A 175 15.78 0.02 -35.88
C LEU A 175 16.31 -0.52 -37.22
N PRO A 176 16.52 -1.84 -37.37
CA PRO A 176 17.24 -2.43 -38.51
C PRO A 176 16.52 -2.37 -39.87
N SER A 177 15.28 -1.90 -39.94
CA SER A 177 14.49 -1.88 -41.18
C SER A 177 14.76 -0.61 -42.02
N PRO A 178 15.13 -0.74 -43.32
CA PRO A 178 15.45 0.40 -44.19
C PRO A 178 14.30 1.38 -44.44
N SER A 179 13.05 0.94 -44.28
CA SER A 179 11.84 1.77 -44.42
C SER A 179 11.39 2.39 -43.10
N THR A 180 11.86 1.87 -41.96
CA THR A 180 11.37 2.24 -40.63
C THR A 180 12.08 3.47 -40.11
N ARG A 181 11.33 4.54 -39.84
CA ARG A 181 11.81 5.74 -39.13
C ARG A 181 11.81 5.51 -37.62
N GLY A 182 12.34 4.38 -37.18
CA GLY A 182 12.24 3.92 -35.79
C GLY A 182 13.56 4.00 -35.04
N ARG A 183 13.49 4.36 -33.76
CA ARG A 183 14.62 4.40 -32.84
C ARG A 183 14.31 3.66 -31.56
N MET A 184 15.27 2.88 -31.07
CA MET A 184 15.28 2.36 -29.72
C MET A 184 16.10 3.28 -28.83
N VAL A 185 15.52 3.69 -27.70
CA VAL A 185 16.21 4.40 -26.61
C VAL A 185 16.31 3.44 -25.44
N VAL A 186 17.54 3.11 -25.05
CA VAL A 186 17.85 2.19 -23.96
C VAL A 186 18.38 2.97 -22.78
N LEU A 187 17.64 2.95 -21.68
CA LEU A 187 17.91 3.68 -20.45
C LEU A 187 18.57 2.80 -19.39
N ASN A 188 19.50 3.37 -18.64
CA ASN A 188 19.95 2.86 -17.36
C ASN A 188 19.10 3.48 -16.24
N THR A 189 17.93 2.90 -15.98
CA THR A 189 17.02 3.39 -14.92
C THR A 189 17.43 2.94 -13.51
N ASN A 190 18.46 2.09 -13.39
CA ASN A 190 19.06 1.72 -12.11
C ASN A 190 19.72 2.94 -11.42
N LEU A 191 20.12 3.96 -12.20
CA LEU A 191 20.59 5.25 -11.69
C LEU A 191 19.52 5.97 -10.85
N TYR A 192 18.24 5.66 -11.07
CA TYR A 192 17.12 6.33 -10.40
C TYR A 192 16.57 5.54 -9.20
N TYR A 193 17.10 4.35 -8.96
CA TYR A 193 16.58 3.41 -7.98
C TYR A 193 16.74 3.93 -6.53
N ASP A 194 15.74 3.68 -5.69
CA ASP A 194 15.71 4.15 -4.30
C ASP A 194 16.78 3.50 -3.43
N GLN A 195 17.31 2.34 -3.86
CA GLN A 195 18.40 1.62 -3.19
C GLN A 195 19.79 1.89 -3.79
N ASN A 196 19.90 2.78 -4.78
CA ASN A 196 21.20 3.14 -5.35
C ASN A 196 21.76 4.35 -4.59
N ASP A 197 22.77 4.14 -3.75
CA ASP A 197 23.38 5.21 -2.95
C ASP A 197 24.41 6.03 -3.75
N GLU A 198 24.95 5.50 -4.85
CA GLU A 198 25.92 6.20 -5.71
C GLU A 198 25.33 7.48 -6.33
N THR A 199 24.02 7.52 -6.58
CA THR A 199 23.32 8.64 -7.22
C THR A 199 22.48 9.47 -6.26
N ALA A 200 22.66 9.29 -4.94
CA ALA A 200 21.69 9.73 -3.94
C ALA A 200 21.44 11.25 -3.87
N GLY A 201 22.39 12.06 -4.33
CA GLY A 201 22.33 13.51 -4.37
C GLY A 201 22.52 14.10 -5.76
N GLU A 202 22.47 13.29 -6.82
CA GLU A 202 22.64 13.76 -8.19
C GLU A 202 21.28 14.17 -8.79
N GLU A 203 21.22 15.33 -9.45
CA GLU A 203 19.97 15.78 -10.12
C GLU A 203 19.75 15.07 -11.46
N ASP A 204 20.84 14.78 -12.18
CA ASP A 204 20.82 14.09 -13.47
C ASP A 204 22.04 13.17 -13.62
N PRO A 205 22.01 11.98 -13.00
CA PRO A 205 23.15 11.06 -13.01
C PRO A 205 23.54 10.65 -14.43
N ALA A 206 24.84 10.75 -14.73
CA ALA A 206 25.43 10.59 -16.06
C ALA A 206 24.87 11.53 -17.16
N GLY A 207 24.11 12.58 -16.80
CA GLY A 207 23.44 13.46 -17.76
C GLY A 207 22.34 12.77 -18.59
N GLN A 208 21.80 11.66 -18.10
CA GLN A 208 20.90 10.80 -18.87
C GLN A 208 19.55 11.48 -19.18
N PHE A 209 18.98 12.29 -18.28
CA PHE A 209 17.73 13.00 -18.56
C PHE A 209 17.94 14.12 -19.59
N GLN A 210 19.03 14.88 -19.50
CA GLN A 210 19.38 15.86 -20.51
C GLN A 210 19.55 15.15 -21.88
N TRP A 211 20.34 14.08 -21.92
CA TRP A 211 20.56 13.30 -23.13
C TRP A 211 19.26 12.72 -23.71
N LEU A 212 18.35 12.23 -22.86
CA LEU A 212 17.06 11.68 -23.27
C LEU A 212 16.18 12.77 -23.92
N GLU A 213 16.09 13.94 -23.29
CA GLU A 213 15.31 15.08 -23.79
C GLU A 213 15.85 15.58 -25.14
N GLU A 214 17.17 15.64 -25.29
CA GLU A 214 17.83 15.98 -26.56
C GLU A 214 17.56 14.91 -27.63
N THR A 215 17.68 13.63 -27.27
CA THR A 215 17.45 12.51 -28.19
C THR A 215 16.01 12.47 -28.70
N LEU A 216 15.02 12.67 -27.84
CA LEU A 216 13.60 12.73 -28.23
C LEU A 216 13.28 13.98 -29.04
N SER A 217 13.93 15.12 -28.75
CA SER A 217 13.83 16.33 -29.57
C SER A 217 14.44 16.14 -30.97
N ASN A 218 15.53 15.38 -31.06
CA ASN A 218 16.15 15.02 -32.34
C ASN A 218 15.26 14.09 -33.15
N ALA A 219 14.67 13.08 -32.51
CA ALA A 219 13.71 12.17 -33.15
C ALA A 219 12.51 12.95 -33.72
N ALA A 220 11.95 13.89 -32.96
CA ALA A 220 10.86 14.75 -33.43
C ALA A 220 11.24 15.60 -34.66
N ARG A 221 12.47 16.14 -34.70
CA ARG A 221 12.97 16.90 -35.86
C ARG A 221 13.25 16.02 -37.07
N ALA A 222 13.61 14.76 -36.83
CA ALA A 222 13.91 13.78 -37.86
C ALA A 222 12.67 12.98 -38.33
N ASP A 223 11.49 13.26 -37.78
CA ASP A 223 10.25 12.51 -38.01
C ASP A 223 10.42 11.01 -37.71
N GLU A 224 11.14 10.72 -36.61
CA GLU A 224 11.36 9.37 -36.09
C GLU A 224 10.39 9.05 -34.94
N MET A 225 9.88 7.82 -34.89
CA MET A 225 9.16 7.24 -33.76
C MET A 225 10.11 6.47 -32.85
N VAL A 226 9.83 6.47 -31.56
CA VAL A 226 10.74 5.97 -30.52
C VAL A 226 10.05 4.92 -29.65
N TYR A 227 10.74 3.81 -29.43
CA TYR A 227 10.52 2.96 -28.26
C TYR A 227 11.50 3.32 -27.16
N ILE A 228 11.01 3.42 -25.93
CA ILE A 228 11.86 3.58 -24.75
C ILE A 228 11.89 2.24 -24.01
N MET A 229 13.07 1.77 -23.64
CA MET A 229 13.23 0.63 -22.77
C MET A 229 14.16 0.93 -21.60
N GLY A 230 13.93 0.24 -20.49
CA GLY A 230 14.78 0.27 -19.30
C GLY A 230 14.47 -0.94 -18.42
N HIS A 231 15.18 -1.09 -17.32
CA HIS A 231 14.93 -2.19 -16.40
C HIS A 231 13.90 -1.82 -15.32
N VAL A 232 14.29 -0.97 -14.37
CA VAL A 232 13.43 -0.47 -13.28
C VAL A 232 12.40 0.51 -13.84
N PRO A 233 11.08 0.28 -13.67
CA PRO A 233 10.06 1.20 -14.16
C PRO A 233 9.77 2.35 -13.16
N PRO A 234 9.30 3.52 -13.64
CA PRO A 234 8.72 4.56 -12.81
C PRO A 234 7.36 4.13 -12.22
N GLY A 235 6.87 4.89 -11.24
CA GLY A 235 5.60 4.64 -10.56
C GLY A 235 5.72 3.58 -9.47
N PHE A 236 4.65 2.81 -9.29
CA PHE A 236 4.47 1.90 -8.15
C PHE A 236 4.40 0.44 -8.56
N PHE A 237 4.83 -0.44 -7.65
CA PHE A 237 4.67 -1.88 -7.78
C PHE A 237 3.24 -2.30 -7.46
N GLU A 238 2.56 -2.96 -8.39
CA GLU A 238 1.14 -3.29 -8.25
C GLU A 238 0.85 -4.37 -7.20
N LYS A 239 1.85 -5.19 -6.84
CA LYS A 239 1.74 -6.22 -5.79
C LYS A 239 1.99 -5.69 -4.38
N LYS A 240 2.41 -4.43 -4.24
CA LYS A 240 2.66 -3.80 -2.94
C LYS A 240 2.32 -2.32 -2.98
N ARG A 241 1.24 -1.95 -2.29
CA ARG A 241 0.81 -0.55 -2.19
C ARG A 241 1.92 0.36 -1.68
N GLY A 242 2.02 1.54 -2.31
CA GLY A 242 2.93 2.60 -1.88
C GLY A 242 4.41 2.22 -2.00
N LYS A 243 4.76 1.19 -2.78
CA LYS A 243 6.15 0.86 -3.08
C LYS A 243 6.53 1.38 -4.47
N PRO A 244 7.16 2.56 -4.56
CA PRO A 244 7.86 2.98 -5.76
C PRO A 244 9.29 2.43 -5.78
N TRP A 245 9.91 2.49 -6.95
CA TRP A 245 11.31 2.15 -7.15
C TRP A 245 12.17 3.38 -7.41
N PHE A 246 11.66 4.33 -8.18
CA PHE A 246 12.37 5.57 -8.41
C PHE A 246 12.31 6.46 -7.17
N ARG A 247 13.38 7.24 -6.96
CA ARG A 247 13.29 8.42 -6.10
C ARG A 247 12.30 9.42 -6.71
N SER A 248 11.57 10.12 -5.85
CA SER A 248 10.46 11.00 -6.26
C SER A 248 10.86 12.03 -7.33
N SER A 249 12.02 12.69 -7.17
CA SER A 249 12.54 13.67 -8.12
C SER A 249 12.78 13.09 -9.52
N PHE A 250 13.33 11.88 -9.60
CA PHE A 250 13.57 11.19 -10.87
C PHE A 250 12.28 10.71 -11.51
N ASN A 251 11.33 10.21 -10.72
CA ASN A 251 10.00 9.82 -11.21
C ASN A 251 9.28 11.02 -11.85
N GLU A 252 9.29 12.16 -11.16
CA GLU A 252 8.70 13.40 -11.67
C GLU A 252 9.41 13.88 -12.94
N ARG A 253 10.76 13.87 -12.95
CA ARG A 253 11.54 14.28 -14.12
C ARG A 253 11.26 13.40 -15.34
N TYR A 254 11.20 12.08 -15.16
CA TYR A 254 10.84 11.12 -16.19
C TYR A 254 9.45 11.41 -16.77
N LEU A 255 8.45 11.61 -15.90
CA LEU A 255 7.08 11.92 -16.30
C LEU A 255 7.00 13.20 -17.12
N ARG A 256 7.69 14.28 -16.71
CA ARG A 256 7.72 15.55 -17.46
C ARG A 256 8.29 15.35 -18.87
N ILE A 257 9.36 14.56 -19.02
CA ILE A 257 9.97 14.29 -20.33
C ILE A 257 9.03 13.45 -21.21
N VAL A 258 8.48 12.36 -20.69
CA VAL A 258 7.52 11.52 -21.42
C VAL A 258 6.30 12.32 -21.84
N GLN A 259 5.76 13.14 -20.94
CA GLN A 259 4.61 13.99 -21.22
C GLN A 259 4.92 15.04 -22.29
N LYS A 260 6.10 15.67 -22.27
CA LYS A 260 6.51 16.64 -23.29
C LYS A 260 6.71 16.01 -24.67
N HIS A 261 7.28 14.81 -24.71
CA HIS A 261 7.67 14.12 -25.95
C HIS A 261 6.71 13.00 -26.37
N HIS A 262 5.53 12.91 -25.77
CA HIS A 262 4.61 11.79 -25.95
C HIS A 262 4.22 11.50 -27.41
N ARG A 263 4.30 12.48 -28.32
CA ARG A 263 3.97 12.33 -29.73
C ARG A 263 4.97 11.50 -30.54
N VAL A 264 6.22 11.45 -30.10
CA VAL A 264 7.27 10.65 -30.76
C VAL A 264 7.52 9.33 -30.05
N ILE A 265 6.99 9.13 -28.84
CA ILE A 265 7.13 7.89 -28.09
C ILE A 265 5.97 6.98 -28.48
N ALA A 266 6.26 5.87 -29.16
CA ALA A 266 5.22 4.91 -29.58
C ALA A 266 4.77 4.00 -28.42
N ALA A 267 5.72 3.48 -27.63
CA ALA A 267 5.47 2.66 -26.45
C ALA A 267 6.73 2.57 -25.58
N GLN A 268 6.59 2.05 -24.36
CA GLN A 268 7.70 1.82 -23.43
C GLN A 268 7.74 0.35 -22.96
N PHE A 269 8.92 -0.22 -22.74
CA PHE A 269 9.10 -1.63 -22.37
C PHE A 269 10.07 -1.80 -21.19
N PHE A 270 9.59 -2.40 -20.11
CA PHE A 270 10.32 -2.52 -18.84
C PHE A 270 10.16 -3.91 -18.20
N GLY A 271 11.00 -4.22 -17.20
CA GLY A 271 11.02 -5.49 -16.45
C GLY A 271 10.89 -5.26 -14.95
N HIS A 272 11.80 -5.84 -14.17
CA HIS A 272 12.02 -5.64 -12.72
C HIS A 272 10.93 -6.21 -11.80
N HIS A 273 9.66 -6.11 -12.19
CA HIS A 273 8.55 -6.57 -11.34
C HIS A 273 8.39 -8.11 -11.34
N HIS A 274 8.92 -8.77 -12.37
CA HIS A 274 8.71 -10.17 -12.73
C HIS A 274 7.25 -10.54 -13.05
N THR A 275 6.31 -9.61 -12.86
CA THR A 275 4.88 -9.77 -13.07
C THR A 275 4.41 -9.07 -14.35
N ASP A 276 3.34 -9.60 -14.94
CA ASP A 276 2.73 -9.06 -16.14
C ASP A 276 1.84 -7.86 -15.82
N SER A 277 2.21 -6.67 -16.30
CA SER A 277 1.43 -5.45 -16.05
C SER A 277 1.67 -4.38 -17.12
N PHE A 278 0.99 -3.25 -16.98
CA PHE A 278 1.18 -2.07 -17.82
C PHE A 278 0.96 -0.79 -17.03
N ARG A 279 1.44 0.35 -17.55
CA ARG A 279 1.25 1.68 -16.95
C ARG A 279 0.72 2.65 -17.99
N MET A 280 -0.26 3.45 -17.58
CA MET A 280 -0.84 4.51 -18.39
C MET A 280 -0.16 5.84 -18.11
N PHE A 281 0.01 6.64 -19.16
CA PHE A 281 0.48 8.02 -19.07
C PHE A 281 -0.59 8.93 -19.68
N TYR A 282 -0.78 10.09 -19.06
CA TYR A 282 -1.83 11.03 -19.43
C TYR A 282 -1.27 12.42 -19.75
N SER A 283 -1.97 13.16 -20.60
CA SER A 283 -1.75 14.59 -20.79
C SER A 283 -2.24 15.39 -19.58
N ASP A 284 -1.94 16.70 -19.55
CA ASP A 284 -2.49 17.63 -18.55
C ASP A 284 -4.02 17.69 -18.59
N THR A 285 -4.63 17.38 -19.74
CA THR A 285 -6.08 17.32 -19.94
C THR A 285 -6.69 15.98 -19.56
N GLY A 286 -5.88 15.01 -19.09
CA GLY A 286 -6.32 13.68 -18.68
C GLY A 286 -6.53 12.68 -19.82
N SER A 287 -6.09 12.99 -21.04
CA SER A 287 -6.20 12.07 -22.19
C SER A 287 -5.05 11.06 -22.18
N PRO A 288 -5.28 9.77 -22.49
CA PRO A 288 -4.20 8.78 -22.52
C PRO A 288 -3.22 9.12 -23.67
N THR A 289 -1.94 9.28 -23.35
CA THR A 289 -0.91 9.72 -24.30
C THR A 289 0.13 8.64 -24.60
N ASN A 290 0.38 7.74 -23.65
CA ASN A 290 1.38 6.68 -23.82
C ASN A 290 1.07 5.47 -22.93
N VAL A 291 1.68 4.34 -23.25
CA VAL A 291 1.59 3.10 -22.47
C VAL A 291 2.97 2.48 -22.31
N MET A 292 3.23 2.00 -21.10
CA MET A 292 4.39 1.17 -20.77
C MET A 292 3.93 -0.26 -20.51
N PHE A 293 4.61 -1.23 -21.12
CA PHE A 293 4.39 -2.64 -20.88
C PHE A 293 5.48 -3.20 -19.98
N LEU A 294 5.07 -3.85 -18.90
CA LEU A 294 5.94 -4.58 -17.98
C LEU A 294 5.86 -6.06 -18.34
N ALA A 295 6.99 -6.65 -18.73
CA ALA A 295 7.05 -8.06 -19.05
C ALA A 295 7.31 -8.90 -17.78
N PRO A 296 6.71 -10.10 -17.69
CA PRO A 296 7.04 -11.02 -16.62
C PRO A 296 8.45 -11.59 -16.78
N GLY A 297 9.03 -12.03 -15.66
CA GLY A 297 10.37 -12.61 -15.63
C GLY A 297 10.40 -14.07 -16.08
N VAL A 298 11.57 -14.53 -16.54
CA VAL A 298 11.82 -15.96 -16.75
C VAL A 298 12.06 -16.65 -15.40
N THR A 299 12.68 -15.96 -14.43
CA THR A 299 12.81 -16.50 -13.08
C THR A 299 11.43 -16.70 -12.43
N PRO A 300 11.18 -17.85 -11.77
CA PRO A 300 9.96 -18.07 -10.98
C PRO A 300 10.11 -17.61 -9.53
N TRP A 301 11.20 -16.93 -9.17
CA TRP A 301 11.57 -16.65 -7.79
C TRP A 301 10.49 -15.90 -7.01
N LYS A 302 10.09 -16.47 -5.87
CA LYS A 302 9.14 -15.85 -4.94
C LYS A 302 9.81 -14.74 -4.16
N THR A 303 9.32 -13.52 -4.42
CA THR A 303 9.86 -12.31 -3.81
C THR A 303 9.91 -12.37 -2.28
N THR A 304 11.01 -11.85 -1.73
CA THR A 304 11.19 -11.65 -0.29
C THR A 304 10.78 -10.25 0.15
N LEU A 305 10.22 -9.43 -0.74
CA LEU A 305 9.77 -8.08 -0.42
C LEU A 305 8.70 -8.14 0.70
N PRO A 306 8.94 -7.53 1.87
CA PRO A 306 8.00 -7.59 2.98
C PRO A 306 6.63 -7.04 2.60
N GLY A 307 5.56 -7.74 2.98
CA GLY A 307 4.18 -7.38 2.65
C GLY A 307 3.63 -8.00 1.37
N VAL A 308 4.47 -8.58 0.51
CA VAL A 308 4.00 -9.36 -0.64
C VAL A 308 3.82 -10.83 -0.24
N THR A 309 2.58 -11.31 -0.26
CA THR A 309 2.26 -12.72 -0.03
C THR A 309 2.19 -13.47 -1.35
N ASN A 310 2.83 -14.64 -1.41
CA ASN A 310 2.78 -15.52 -2.60
C ASN A 310 3.24 -14.85 -3.91
N GLY A 311 4.19 -13.91 -3.85
CA GLY A 311 4.68 -13.18 -5.02
C GLY A 311 5.71 -13.94 -5.85
N ALA A 312 5.35 -15.13 -6.33
CA ALA A 312 6.07 -15.82 -7.40
C ALA A 312 5.30 -15.65 -8.72
N ASN A 313 5.93 -16.07 -9.81
CA ASN A 313 5.32 -16.16 -11.14
C ASN A 313 5.74 -17.48 -11.80
N ASN A 314 5.00 -17.92 -12.81
CA ASN A 314 5.58 -18.88 -13.75
C ASN A 314 6.57 -18.16 -14.68
N PRO A 315 7.58 -18.88 -15.22
CA PRO A 315 8.46 -18.34 -16.25
C PRO A 315 7.67 -17.84 -17.46
N GLY A 316 7.88 -16.59 -17.86
CA GLY A 316 7.21 -15.94 -19.00
C GLY A 316 8.18 -15.43 -20.06
N ILE A 317 7.77 -15.46 -21.32
CA ILE A 317 8.45 -14.82 -22.46
C ILE A 317 7.40 -14.15 -23.35
N ARG A 318 7.70 -13.00 -23.95
CA ARG A 318 6.70 -12.22 -24.69
C ARG A 318 7.17 -11.86 -26.10
N VAL A 319 6.30 -12.06 -27.08
CA VAL A 319 6.47 -11.52 -28.44
C VAL A 319 5.50 -10.36 -28.66
N ILE A 320 5.98 -9.32 -29.34
CA ILE A 320 5.20 -8.13 -29.69
C ILE A 320 5.07 -8.05 -31.20
N GLU A 321 3.85 -7.84 -31.68
CA GLU A 321 3.54 -7.53 -33.07
C GLU A 321 3.38 -6.01 -33.20
N TYR A 322 4.03 -5.41 -34.17
CA TYR A 322 4.03 -3.96 -34.36
C TYR A 322 3.91 -3.55 -35.83
N ASP A 323 3.46 -2.33 -36.05
CA ASP A 323 3.45 -1.69 -37.37
C ASP A 323 4.86 -1.15 -37.68
N PRO A 324 5.56 -1.66 -38.72
CA PRO A 324 6.91 -1.22 -39.07
C PRO A 324 7.03 0.26 -39.48
N ASP A 325 5.94 0.91 -39.86
CA ASP A 325 5.93 2.31 -40.31
C ASP A 325 5.68 3.27 -39.14
N THR A 326 4.76 2.91 -38.23
CA THR A 326 4.33 3.80 -37.13
C THR A 326 4.90 3.43 -35.76
N LEU A 327 5.49 2.23 -35.63
CA LEU A 327 5.84 1.60 -34.36
C LEU A 327 4.67 1.39 -33.40
N GLN A 328 3.42 1.48 -33.87
CA GLN A 328 2.29 1.15 -33.02
C GLN A 328 2.35 -0.34 -32.63
N VAL A 329 2.16 -0.63 -31.34
CA VAL A 329 1.97 -2.00 -30.86
C VAL A 329 0.61 -2.49 -31.35
N LEU A 330 0.61 -3.50 -32.20
CA LEU A 330 -0.58 -4.12 -32.76
C LEU A 330 -1.09 -5.23 -31.84
N ASP A 331 -0.19 -6.02 -31.26
CA ASP A 331 -0.57 -7.08 -30.33
C ASP A 331 0.61 -7.53 -29.48
N MET A 332 0.31 -8.29 -28.43
CA MET A 332 1.30 -8.93 -27.57
C MET A 332 0.84 -10.34 -27.25
N VAL A 333 1.74 -11.32 -27.41
CA VAL A 333 1.49 -12.70 -27.01
C VAL A 333 2.50 -13.10 -25.95
N THR A 334 2.00 -13.39 -24.75
CA THR A 334 2.81 -13.94 -23.65
C THR A 334 2.73 -15.45 -23.73
N TYR A 335 3.90 -16.10 -23.72
CA TYR A 335 4.03 -17.55 -23.54
C TYR A 335 4.58 -17.81 -22.16
N TYR A 336 4.19 -18.95 -21.58
CA TYR A 336 4.62 -19.32 -20.25
C TYR A 336 4.92 -20.80 -20.13
N LEU A 337 5.68 -21.12 -19.08
CA LEU A 337 5.92 -22.49 -18.65
C LEU A 337 5.19 -22.75 -17.34
N ASN A 338 4.20 -23.64 -17.32
CA ASN A 338 3.65 -24.13 -16.06
C ASN A 338 4.71 -24.98 -15.32
N LEU A 339 5.45 -24.34 -14.41
CA LEU A 339 6.63 -24.92 -13.77
C LEU A 339 6.27 -26.16 -12.94
N THR A 340 5.10 -26.16 -12.29
CA THR A 340 4.59 -27.31 -11.53
C THR A 340 4.38 -28.52 -12.44
N ARG A 341 3.69 -28.33 -13.57
CA ARG A 341 3.45 -29.38 -14.56
C ARG A 341 4.77 -29.87 -15.18
N ALA A 342 5.66 -28.96 -15.55
CA ALA A 342 6.96 -29.27 -16.14
C ALA A 342 7.82 -30.15 -15.22
N ASN A 343 7.89 -29.81 -13.93
CA ASN A 343 8.63 -30.60 -12.94
C ASN A 343 7.99 -31.96 -12.67
N THR A 344 6.66 -32.05 -12.70
CA THR A 344 5.94 -33.32 -12.54
C THR A 344 6.20 -34.25 -13.74
N MET A 345 6.09 -33.74 -14.97
CA MET A 345 6.30 -34.54 -16.19
C MET A 345 7.74 -35.01 -16.34
N ALA A 346 8.72 -34.19 -15.93
CA ALA A 346 10.13 -34.58 -15.94
C ALA A 346 10.45 -35.80 -15.05
N SER A 347 9.57 -36.13 -14.09
CA SER A 347 9.69 -37.32 -13.26
C SER A 347 9.04 -38.58 -13.87
N VAL A 348 8.17 -38.41 -14.88
CA VAL A 348 7.32 -39.46 -15.45
C VAL A 348 7.74 -39.86 -16.87
N GLN A 349 8.21 -38.89 -17.66
CA GLN A 349 8.69 -39.09 -19.02
C GLN A 349 10.11 -38.53 -19.13
N GLU A 350 10.98 -39.22 -19.87
CA GLU A 350 12.25 -38.65 -20.36
C GLU A 350 11.99 -37.58 -21.45
N GLU A 351 11.04 -36.65 -21.22
CA GLU A 351 10.90 -35.48 -22.09
C GLU A 351 12.17 -34.63 -21.96
N GLU A 352 12.85 -34.45 -23.09
CA GLU A 352 14.12 -33.73 -23.14
C GLU A 352 13.94 -32.25 -22.71
N PHE A 353 12.81 -31.63 -23.09
CA PHE A 353 12.45 -30.23 -22.83
C PHE A 353 10.95 -30.04 -22.53
N PRO A 354 10.58 -29.08 -21.66
CA PRO A 354 9.21 -28.88 -21.26
C PRO A 354 8.46 -28.04 -22.31
N ALA A 355 7.16 -28.28 -22.42
CA ALA A 355 6.30 -27.56 -23.33
C ALA A 355 5.98 -26.14 -22.81
N TRP A 356 6.38 -25.12 -23.58
CA TRP A 356 5.95 -23.74 -23.41
C TRP A 356 4.64 -23.50 -24.15
N GLU A 357 3.66 -22.93 -23.47
CA GLU A 357 2.29 -22.75 -23.94
C GLU A 357 1.99 -21.26 -24.14
N GLU A 358 1.09 -20.95 -25.07
CA GLU A 358 0.55 -19.60 -25.18
C GLU A 358 -0.32 -19.33 -23.96
N GLU A 359 -0.05 -18.24 -23.24
CA GLU A 359 -0.84 -17.84 -22.09
C GLU A 359 -2.05 -17.03 -22.52
N TYR A 360 -1.80 -15.97 -23.29
CA TYR A 360 -2.82 -15.11 -23.86
C TYR A 360 -2.24 -14.24 -24.99
N ARG A 361 -3.16 -13.80 -25.85
CA ARG A 361 -2.99 -12.70 -26.80
C ARG A 361 -3.77 -11.47 -26.28
N LEU A 362 -3.13 -10.30 -26.23
CA LEU A 362 -3.69 -9.09 -25.61
C LEU A 362 -5.03 -8.67 -26.23
N THR A 363 -5.11 -8.62 -27.56
CA THR A 363 -6.31 -8.21 -28.29
C THR A 363 -7.50 -9.15 -28.04
N GLU A 364 -7.26 -10.45 -28.00
CA GLU A 364 -8.28 -11.47 -27.73
C GLU A 364 -8.72 -11.49 -26.27
N ALA A 365 -7.76 -11.50 -25.35
CA ALA A 365 -7.98 -11.56 -23.92
C ALA A 365 -8.83 -10.40 -23.43
N PHE A 366 -8.52 -9.19 -23.88
CA PHE A 366 -9.19 -7.99 -23.42
C PHE A 366 -10.17 -7.41 -24.43
N ARG A 367 -10.38 -8.03 -25.61
CA ARG A 367 -11.31 -7.58 -26.67
C ARG A 367 -11.04 -6.15 -27.13
N VAL A 368 -9.79 -5.85 -27.44
CA VAL A 368 -9.33 -4.56 -27.96
C VAL A 368 -8.67 -4.75 -29.32
N PRO A 369 -8.71 -3.75 -30.22
CA PRO A 369 -8.20 -3.91 -31.58
C PRO A 369 -6.67 -3.95 -31.67
N ASP A 370 -5.98 -3.33 -30.70
CA ASP A 370 -4.53 -3.19 -30.69
C ASP A 370 -3.97 -2.90 -29.29
N GLY A 371 -2.66 -2.68 -29.18
CA GLY A 371 -1.96 -2.23 -27.97
C GLY A 371 -1.77 -0.72 -27.88
N SER A 372 -2.58 0.10 -28.58
CA SER A 372 -2.48 1.57 -28.50
C SER A 372 -2.86 2.09 -27.10
N ALA A 373 -2.42 3.31 -26.74
CA ALA A 373 -2.80 3.93 -25.48
C ALA A 373 -4.33 4.04 -25.28
N SER A 374 -5.09 4.21 -26.37
CA SER A 374 -6.56 4.23 -26.33
C SER A 374 -7.15 2.85 -26.01
N SER A 375 -6.64 1.80 -26.66
CA SER A 375 -7.03 0.42 -26.38
C SER A 375 -6.66 0.02 -24.95
N MET A 376 -5.46 0.37 -24.48
CA MET A 376 -5.01 0.07 -23.12
C MET A 376 -5.76 0.86 -22.04
N GLN A 377 -6.22 2.07 -22.35
CA GLN A 377 -7.18 2.78 -21.50
C GLN A 377 -8.51 2.00 -21.38
N THR A 378 -8.99 1.42 -22.48
CA THR A 378 -10.20 0.55 -22.46
C THR A 378 -9.96 -0.71 -21.64
N VAL A 379 -8.76 -1.31 -21.72
CA VAL A 379 -8.37 -2.46 -20.88
C VAL A 379 -8.40 -2.07 -19.40
N LEU A 380 -7.79 -0.94 -19.01
CA LEU A 380 -7.80 -0.43 -17.64
C LEU A 380 -9.24 -0.17 -17.14
N GLU A 381 -10.09 0.41 -17.97
CA GLU A 381 -11.50 0.66 -17.62
C GLU A 381 -12.25 -0.65 -17.36
N ARG A 382 -12.04 -1.67 -18.19
CA ARG A 382 -12.62 -3.01 -18.00
C ARG A 382 -12.13 -3.67 -16.72
N ILE A 383 -10.82 -3.69 -16.48
CA ILE A 383 -10.22 -4.19 -15.22
C ILE A 383 -10.80 -3.42 -14.02
N SER A 384 -10.97 -2.11 -14.15
CA SER A 384 -11.49 -1.27 -13.09
C SER A 384 -13.01 -1.38 -12.91
N MET A 385 -13.80 -2.05 -13.76
CA MET A 385 -15.26 -2.06 -13.63
C MET A 385 -15.88 -3.46 -13.60
N ASP A 386 -15.34 -4.41 -14.36
CA ASP A 386 -15.87 -5.78 -14.46
C ASP A 386 -14.95 -6.75 -13.67
N PRO A 387 -15.45 -7.40 -12.61
CA PRO A 387 -14.69 -8.36 -11.81
C PRO A 387 -14.06 -9.51 -12.63
N ARG A 388 -14.65 -9.88 -13.78
CA ARG A 388 -14.10 -10.95 -14.63
C ARG A 388 -12.82 -10.51 -15.32
N TYR A 389 -12.78 -9.29 -15.85
CA TYR A 389 -11.56 -8.75 -16.47
C TYR A 389 -10.49 -8.46 -15.42
N LEU A 390 -10.90 -8.03 -14.21
CA LEU A 390 -9.98 -7.93 -13.08
C LEU A 390 -9.34 -9.28 -12.74
N GLN A 391 -10.16 -10.32 -12.59
CA GLN A 391 -9.68 -11.65 -12.24
C GLN A 391 -8.78 -12.22 -13.34
N GLN A 392 -9.19 -12.08 -14.60
CA GLN A 392 -8.38 -12.49 -15.75
C GLN A 392 -7.02 -11.78 -15.75
N TYR A 393 -6.99 -10.44 -15.59
CA TYR A 393 -5.74 -9.70 -15.48
C TYR A 393 -4.89 -10.15 -14.28
N TYR A 394 -5.50 -10.43 -13.13
CA TYR A 394 -4.79 -10.84 -11.92
C TYR A 394 -4.13 -12.21 -12.06
N GLU A 395 -4.80 -13.16 -12.71
CA GLU A 395 -4.23 -14.47 -13.03
C GLU A 395 -3.04 -14.31 -13.97
N LEU A 396 -3.19 -13.50 -15.04
CA LEU A 396 -2.11 -13.19 -15.98
C LEU A 396 -0.95 -12.44 -15.32
N ASN A 397 -1.21 -11.58 -14.34
CA ASN A 397 -0.17 -10.80 -13.64
C ASN A 397 0.90 -11.69 -13.00
N SER A 398 0.52 -12.84 -12.47
CA SER A 398 1.44 -13.83 -11.90
C SER A 398 1.83 -14.93 -12.90
N VAL A 399 1.50 -14.74 -14.18
CA VAL A 399 1.69 -15.73 -15.24
C VAL A 399 0.97 -17.04 -14.91
N ARG A 400 -0.30 -16.95 -14.47
CA ARG A 400 -1.15 -18.06 -14.00
C ARG A 400 -0.57 -18.86 -12.82
N TYR A 401 0.27 -18.24 -11.98
CA TYR A 401 0.74 -18.87 -10.74
C TYR A 401 -0.27 -18.72 -9.59
N ASP A 402 -0.70 -17.49 -9.34
CA ASP A 402 -1.66 -17.14 -8.31
C ASP A 402 -3.07 -17.04 -8.93
N LEU A 403 -3.88 -18.07 -8.69
CA LEU A 403 -5.25 -18.17 -9.16
C LEU A 403 -6.27 -17.77 -8.08
N THR A 404 -5.81 -17.15 -6.99
CA THR A 404 -6.72 -16.71 -5.93
C THR A 404 -7.58 -15.53 -6.40
N PRO A 405 -8.79 -15.34 -5.84
CA PRO A 405 -9.63 -14.20 -6.21
C PRO A 405 -9.02 -12.85 -5.82
N CYS A 406 -8.94 -11.91 -6.76
CA CYS A 406 -8.53 -10.52 -6.49
C CYS A 406 -9.69 -9.71 -5.89
N GLY A 407 -9.69 -9.55 -4.56
CA GLY A 407 -10.69 -8.77 -3.83
C GLY A 407 -10.54 -7.25 -3.97
N GLY A 408 -11.34 -6.48 -3.22
CA GLY A 408 -11.39 -5.01 -3.31
C GLY A 408 -10.05 -4.30 -3.07
N SER A 409 -9.26 -4.72 -2.07
CA SER A 409 -7.93 -4.14 -1.83
C SER A 409 -6.98 -4.41 -2.99
N CYS A 410 -6.93 -5.65 -3.47
CA CYS A 410 -6.12 -6.05 -4.63
C CYS A 410 -6.50 -5.22 -5.87
N ARG A 411 -7.80 -5.04 -6.15
CA ARG A 411 -8.27 -4.18 -7.24
C ARG A 411 -7.72 -2.76 -7.13
N VAL A 412 -7.77 -2.16 -5.94
CA VAL A 412 -7.27 -0.80 -5.72
C VAL A 412 -5.76 -0.77 -5.98
N ASP A 413 -4.99 -1.69 -5.41
CA ASP A 413 -3.53 -1.73 -5.56
C ASP A 413 -3.12 -1.81 -7.04
N HIS A 414 -3.74 -2.71 -7.80
CA HIS A 414 -3.45 -2.87 -9.21
C HIS A 414 -3.97 -1.71 -10.08
N VAL A 415 -5.23 -1.28 -9.92
CA VAL A 415 -5.79 -0.20 -10.75
C VAL A 415 -5.09 1.12 -10.50
N CYS A 416 -4.73 1.44 -9.24
CA CYS A 416 -4.00 2.66 -8.92
C CYS A 416 -2.60 2.63 -9.51
N ALA A 417 -1.87 1.51 -9.38
CA ALA A 417 -0.54 1.39 -9.94
C ALA A 417 -0.53 1.46 -11.48
N ILE A 418 -1.50 0.83 -12.16
CA ILE A 418 -1.63 0.91 -13.63
C ILE A 418 -1.90 2.35 -14.08
N ARG A 419 -2.79 3.05 -13.36
CA ARG A 419 -3.28 4.38 -13.77
C ARG A 419 -2.30 5.50 -13.41
N GLU A 420 -1.86 5.55 -12.16
CA GLU A 420 -1.19 6.72 -11.61
C GLU A 420 0.30 6.42 -11.35
N VAL A 421 1.15 6.82 -12.29
CA VAL A 421 2.63 6.74 -12.18
C VAL A 421 3.19 7.89 -11.33
N ASP A 422 2.49 9.02 -11.28
CA ASP A 422 2.83 10.16 -10.43
C ASP A 422 2.51 9.86 -8.96
N PHE A 423 3.43 10.19 -8.05
CA PHE A 423 3.29 9.81 -6.65
C PHE A 423 2.15 10.55 -5.95
N ALA A 424 2.02 11.86 -6.20
CA ALA A 424 0.95 12.65 -5.60
C ALA A 424 -0.41 12.20 -6.11
N LYS A 425 -0.54 11.93 -7.42
CA LYS A 425 -1.80 11.44 -8.00
C LYS A 425 -2.14 10.03 -7.53
N TYR A 426 -1.15 9.15 -7.36
CA TYR A 426 -1.36 7.82 -6.80
C TYR A 426 -1.93 7.90 -5.38
N ASP A 427 -1.31 8.72 -4.52
CA ASP A 427 -1.76 8.92 -3.14
C ASP A 427 -3.15 9.56 -3.10
N ASP A 428 -3.39 10.64 -3.84
CA ASP A 428 -4.71 11.31 -3.92
C ASP A 428 -5.82 10.35 -4.38
N TRP A 429 -5.55 9.58 -5.43
CA TRP A 429 -6.50 8.61 -5.98
C TRP A 429 -6.75 7.45 -5.01
N PHE A 430 -5.71 7.02 -4.30
CA PHE A 430 -5.80 6.03 -3.25
C PHE A 430 -6.69 6.54 -2.09
N TRP A 431 -6.48 7.76 -1.59
CA TRP A 431 -7.34 8.39 -0.57
C TRP A 431 -8.79 8.51 -1.04
N LEU A 432 -9.01 8.90 -2.30
CA LEU A 432 -10.35 9.03 -2.88
C LEU A 432 -11.08 7.68 -3.02
N ARG A 433 -10.35 6.57 -3.21
CA ARG A 433 -10.92 5.23 -3.42
C ARG A 433 -10.87 4.30 -2.22
N SER A 434 -10.19 4.70 -1.14
CA SER A 434 -10.16 3.97 0.13
C SER A 434 -11.53 3.91 0.81
N ASP A 435 -12.42 4.85 0.49
CA ASP A 435 -13.82 4.80 0.89
C ASP A 435 -14.64 3.90 -0.05
N PRO A 436 -15.54 3.04 0.51
CA PRO A 436 -16.44 2.20 -0.27
C PRO A 436 -17.20 3.04 -1.31
N PRO A 437 -17.36 2.54 -2.56
CA PRO A 437 -17.99 3.30 -3.64
C PRO A 437 -19.37 3.88 -3.30
N GLU A 438 -20.16 3.22 -2.45
CA GLU A 438 -21.49 3.69 -2.07
C GLU A 438 -21.49 4.84 -1.04
N LEU A 439 -20.36 5.11 -0.37
CA LEU A 439 -20.23 6.12 0.70
C LEU A 439 -19.62 7.44 0.23
N ARG A 440 -19.25 7.56 -1.04
CA ARG A 440 -18.56 8.75 -1.57
C ARG A 440 -19.54 9.90 -1.81
N PRO A 441 -19.34 11.07 -1.18
CA PRO A 441 -19.90 12.30 -1.72
C PRO A 441 -19.02 12.75 -2.89
N ALA A 442 -19.63 13.07 -4.03
CA ALA A 442 -18.94 13.65 -5.18
C ALA A 442 -18.50 15.09 -4.85
N VAL A 443 -17.35 15.24 -4.20
CA VAL A 443 -16.80 16.55 -3.79
C VAL A 443 -15.51 16.83 -4.54
N PRO A 444 -15.38 17.98 -5.22
CA PRO A 444 -14.14 18.42 -5.85
C PRO A 444 -13.00 18.61 -4.84
N THR A 445 -11.77 18.26 -5.22
CA THR A 445 -10.55 18.33 -4.39
C THR A 445 -10.31 19.69 -3.74
N GLY A 446 -10.62 20.79 -4.45
CA GLY A 446 -10.48 22.16 -3.91
C GLY A 446 -11.43 22.46 -2.74
N LEU A 447 -12.65 21.88 -2.74
CA LEU A 447 -13.59 22.05 -1.64
C LEU A 447 -13.16 21.22 -0.42
N LEU A 448 -12.57 20.04 -0.64
CA LEU A 448 -12.04 19.19 0.43
C LEU A 448 -10.87 19.89 1.16
N ALA A 449 -9.94 20.48 0.40
CA ALA A 449 -8.84 21.27 0.95
C ALA A 449 -9.37 22.47 1.78
N ALA A 450 -10.40 23.17 1.28
CA ALA A 450 -11.05 24.25 2.02
C ALA A 450 -11.75 23.75 3.30
N LEU A 451 -12.42 22.60 3.25
CA LEU A 451 -13.06 21.98 4.42
C LEU A 451 -12.03 21.58 5.48
N HIS A 452 -10.86 21.08 5.09
CA HIS A 452 -9.77 20.77 6.01
C HIS A 452 -9.12 22.04 6.59
N LEU A 453 -8.83 23.03 5.75
CA LEU A 453 -8.20 24.28 6.17
C LEU A 453 -9.08 25.09 7.14
N LEU A 454 -10.40 25.02 6.95
CA LEU A 454 -11.40 25.67 7.81
C LEU A 454 -11.87 24.78 8.97
N GLN A 455 -11.30 23.57 9.12
CA GLN A 455 -11.71 22.58 10.13
C GLN A 455 -13.20 22.19 10.07
N LEU A 456 -13.86 22.40 8.93
CA LEU A 456 -15.28 22.11 8.69
C LEU A 456 -15.55 20.63 8.38
N GLY A 457 -14.53 19.78 8.40
CA GLY A 457 -14.65 18.34 8.14
C GLY A 457 -15.64 17.64 9.08
N PHE A 458 -15.70 18.04 10.36
CA PHE A 458 -16.67 17.51 11.33
C PHE A 458 -18.11 17.88 10.95
N LEU A 459 -18.36 19.17 10.68
CA LEU A 459 -19.68 19.66 10.24
C LEU A 459 -20.14 18.98 8.95
N PHE A 460 -19.23 18.80 7.99
CA PHE A 460 -19.53 18.10 6.74
C PHE A 460 -19.92 16.63 6.98
N ARG A 461 -19.19 15.90 7.85
CA ARG A 461 -19.53 14.52 8.22
C ARG A 461 -20.87 14.43 8.96
N CYS A 462 -21.16 15.37 9.87
CA CYS A 462 -22.46 15.46 10.56
C CYS A 462 -23.63 15.72 9.60
N LEU A 463 -23.47 16.65 8.64
CA LEU A 463 -24.46 16.92 7.61
C LEU A 463 -24.68 15.71 6.68
N HIS A 464 -23.61 14.99 6.35
CA HIS A 464 -23.69 13.77 5.57
C HIS A 464 -24.43 12.65 6.31
N ALA A 465 -24.10 12.42 7.58
CA ALA A 465 -24.79 11.43 8.42
C ALA A 465 -26.27 11.78 8.64
N LEU A 466 -26.61 13.06 8.84
CA LEU A 466 -28.01 13.51 8.91
C LEU A 466 -28.76 13.24 7.61
N LYS A 467 -28.13 13.49 6.46
CA LYS A 467 -28.72 13.22 5.14
C LYS A 467 -28.96 11.73 4.90
N VAL A 468 -28.03 10.87 5.33
CA VAL A 468 -28.15 9.41 5.24
C VAL A 468 -29.22 8.90 6.22
N GLY A 469 -29.19 9.33 7.49
CA GLY A 469 -30.20 8.97 8.49
C GLY A 469 -31.61 9.42 8.13
N TRP A 470 -31.74 10.61 7.52
CA TRP A 470 -33.02 11.08 6.99
C TRP A 470 -33.58 10.18 5.88
N LYS A 471 -32.72 9.69 4.98
CA LYS A 471 -33.13 8.75 3.92
C LYS A 471 -33.60 7.42 4.48
N VAL A 472 -32.89 6.88 5.48
CA VAL A 472 -33.24 5.59 6.10
C VAL A 472 -34.54 5.68 6.90
N CYS A 473 -34.78 6.76 7.65
CA CYS A 473 -36.04 6.97 8.38
C CYS A 473 -37.27 7.11 7.46
N TRP A 474 -37.09 7.54 6.22
CA TRP A 474 -38.17 7.74 5.24
C TRP A 474 -38.33 6.57 4.26
N ALA A 475 -37.39 5.63 4.20
CA ALA A 475 -37.50 4.40 3.43
C ALA A 475 -38.34 3.36 4.19
N LYS A 476 -39.53 3.01 3.69
CA LYS A 476 -40.44 2.03 4.34
C LYS A 476 -39.90 0.59 4.40
N THR A 477 -38.80 0.31 3.71
CA THR A 477 -38.01 -0.92 3.78
C THR A 477 -36.55 -0.54 3.55
N ALA A 478 -35.85 -0.16 4.61
CA ALA A 478 -34.40 0.03 4.55
C ALA A 478 -33.73 -1.33 4.34
N VAL A 479 -32.87 -1.43 3.34
CA VAL A 479 -32.04 -2.61 3.08
C VAL A 479 -31.08 -2.77 4.26
N GLU A 480 -30.82 -4.00 4.71
CA GLU A 480 -29.90 -4.36 5.82
C GLU A 480 -28.52 -3.65 5.71
N GLU A 481 -28.14 -3.37 4.47
CA GLU A 481 -26.95 -2.63 4.08
C GLU A 481 -26.95 -1.15 4.53
N GLU A 482 -28.10 -0.46 4.45
CA GLU A 482 -28.23 0.96 4.86
C GLU A 482 -28.22 1.13 6.38
N GLN A 483 -28.75 0.17 7.13
CA GLN A 483 -28.72 0.17 8.60
C GLN A 483 -27.29 -0.02 9.13
N SER A 484 -26.55 -0.94 8.53
CA SER A 484 -25.14 -1.16 8.84
C SER A 484 -24.28 0.08 8.55
N ARG A 485 -24.53 0.75 7.41
CA ARG A 485 -23.89 2.03 7.05
C ARG A 485 -24.16 3.14 8.07
N MET A 486 -25.37 3.20 8.61
CA MET A 486 -25.70 4.14 9.69
C MET A 486 -24.95 3.82 10.98
N ALA A 487 -24.87 2.54 11.37
CA ALA A 487 -24.12 2.13 12.56
C ALA A 487 -22.63 2.49 12.47
N PHE A 488 -22.01 2.27 11.31
CA PHE A 488 -20.62 2.68 11.03
C PHE A 488 -20.42 4.20 11.14
N LEU A 489 -21.25 4.99 10.45
CA LEU A 489 -21.15 6.46 10.48
C LEU A 489 -21.42 7.02 11.87
N SER A 490 -22.36 6.43 12.62
CA SER A 490 -22.67 6.81 14.00
C SER A 490 -21.48 6.56 14.92
N HIS A 491 -20.82 5.39 14.81
CA HIS A 491 -19.64 5.06 15.61
C HIS A 491 -18.46 6.01 15.34
N ASP A 492 -18.19 6.32 14.08
CA ASP A 492 -17.13 7.27 13.70
C ASP A 492 -17.39 8.67 14.25
N ILE A 493 -18.64 9.15 14.20
CA ILE A 493 -19.03 10.45 14.74
C ILE A 493 -18.92 10.46 16.27
N SER A 494 -19.41 9.42 16.94
CA SER A 494 -19.31 9.29 18.40
C SER A 494 -17.86 9.22 18.87
N MET A 495 -16.96 8.57 18.12
CA MET A 495 -15.53 8.52 18.44
C MET A 495 -14.85 9.88 18.28
N LEU A 496 -15.16 10.64 17.22
CA LEU A 496 -14.65 12.00 17.05
C LEU A 496 -15.16 12.94 18.15
N ARG A 497 -16.45 12.84 18.48
CA ARG A 497 -17.05 13.61 19.59
C ARG A 497 -16.43 13.28 20.94
N LEU A 498 -16.08 12.02 21.17
CA LEU A 498 -15.37 11.59 22.38
C LEU A 498 -14.00 12.27 22.47
N PHE A 499 -13.24 12.30 21.37
CA PHE A 499 -11.93 12.95 21.32
C PHE A 499 -12.03 14.45 21.56
N GLU A 500 -12.93 15.14 20.89
CA GLU A 500 -13.23 16.57 21.11
C GLU A 500 -13.59 16.84 22.59
N THR A 501 -14.45 15.99 23.17
CA THR A 501 -14.89 16.14 24.56
C THR A 501 -13.72 16.14 25.54
N PHE A 502 -12.74 15.25 25.39
CA PHE A 502 -11.63 15.11 26.35
C PHE A 502 -10.42 15.99 26.02
N LEU A 503 -10.20 16.32 24.75
CA LEU A 503 -9.10 17.21 24.34
C LEU A 503 -9.45 18.69 24.54
N GLU A 504 -10.73 19.06 24.46
CA GLU A 504 -11.16 20.45 24.52
C GLU A 504 -12.15 20.73 25.65
N ASN A 505 -13.34 20.10 25.63
CA ASN A 505 -14.44 20.47 26.53
C ASN A 505 -14.14 20.18 28.01
N THR A 506 -13.45 19.07 28.31
CA THR A 506 -13.13 18.68 29.69
C THR A 506 -12.06 19.58 30.31
N PRO A 507 -10.94 19.92 29.61
CA PRO A 507 -10.03 20.98 30.06
C PRO A 507 -10.71 22.34 30.24
N GLN A 508 -11.62 22.74 29.33
CA GLN A 508 -12.39 23.97 29.48
C GLN A 508 -13.29 23.95 30.73
N LEU A 509 -13.89 22.79 31.05
CA LEU A 509 -14.68 22.60 32.27
C LEU A 509 -13.82 22.77 33.55
N VAL A 510 -12.60 22.22 33.57
CA VAL A 510 -11.65 22.42 34.68
C VAL A 510 -11.34 23.91 34.84
N LEU A 511 -11.11 24.64 33.74
CA LEU A 511 -10.83 26.07 33.74
C LEU A 511 -12.03 26.91 34.20
N LEU A 512 -13.24 26.58 33.75
CA LEU A 512 -14.48 27.24 34.16
C LEU A 512 -14.73 27.06 35.66
N LEU A 513 -14.58 25.83 36.17
CA LEU A 513 -14.67 25.54 37.60
C LEU A 513 -13.61 26.30 38.39
N TYR A 514 -12.36 26.34 37.93
CA TYR A 514 -11.30 27.13 38.56
C TYR A 514 -11.66 28.62 38.64
N GLY A 515 -12.21 29.19 37.56
CA GLY A 515 -12.65 30.58 37.52
C GLY A 515 -13.75 30.89 38.54
N VAL A 516 -14.80 30.06 38.59
CA VAL A 516 -15.92 30.22 39.55
C VAL A 516 -15.45 30.06 41.00
N LEU A 517 -14.60 29.07 41.27
CA LEU A 517 -14.08 28.84 42.62
C LEU A 517 -13.11 29.94 43.06
N ARG A 518 -12.30 30.49 42.16
CA ARG A 518 -11.37 31.59 42.45
C ARG A 518 -12.09 32.91 42.74
N THR A 519 -13.18 33.20 42.05
CA THR A 519 -13.94 34.45 42.25
C THR A 519 -14.92 34.37 43.41
N ASN A 520 -15.18 33.16 43.93
CA ASN A 520 -16.20 32.84 44.93
C ASN A 520 -17.59 33.44 44.59
N LYS A 521 -17.85 33.60 43.28
CA LYS A 521 -19.08 34.16 42.71
C LYS A 521 -19.56 33.22 41.62
N ALA A 522 -20.62 32.47 41.92
CA ALA A 522 -21.28 31.61 40.94
C ALA A 522 -22.54 32.32 40.43
N GLU A 523 -22.52 32.78 39.18
CA GLU A 523 -23.77 33.19 38.52
C GLU A 523 -24.60 31.93 38.21
N PRO A 524 -25.95 31.99 38.30
CA PRO A 524 -26.81 30.86 37.97
C PRO A 524 -26.57 30.28 36.56
N SER A 525 -26.20 31.14 35.61
CA SER A 525 -25.81 30.77 34.24
C SER A 525 -24.54 29.89 34.20
N GLN A 526 -23.53 30.23 35.02
CA GLN A 526 -22.28 29.48 35.12
C GLN A 526 -22.50 28.12 35.79
N GLY A 527 -23.34 28.07 36.83
CA GLY A 527 -23.74 26.81 37.48
C GLY A 527 -24.47 25.88 36.51
N LEU A 528 -25.41 26.41 35.72
CA LEU A 528 -26.09 25.66 34.66
C LEU A 528 -25.11 25.17 33.58
N GLY A 529 -24.14 26.01 33.19
CA GLY A 529 -23.09 25.64 32.24
C GLY A 529 -22.21 24.48 32.73
N ILE A 530 -21.76 24.53 33.98
CA ILE A 530 -20.96 23.46 34.61
C ILE A 530 -21.75 22.14 34.66
N CYS A 531 -23.00 22.18 35.13
CA CYS A 531 -23.87 21.00 35.16
C CYS A 531 -24.06 20.42 33.75
N THR A 532 -24.32 21.27 32.76
CA THR A 532 -24.50 20.84 31.37
C THR A 532 -23.22 20.22 30.81
N ALA A 533 -22.05 20.80 31.10
CA ALA A 533 -20.77 20.26 30.66
C ALA A 533 -20.49 18.86 31.24
N PHE A 534 -20.74 18.63 32.54
CA PHE A 534 -20.62 17.29 33.14
C PHE A 534 -21.57 16.27 32.52
N LEU A 535 -22.82 16.68 32.25
CA LEU A 535 -23.79 15.83 31.56
C LEU A 535 -23.33 15.52 30.13
N CYS A 536 -22.79 16.50 29.40
CA CYS A 536 -22.27 16.31 28.04
C CYS A 536 -21.06 15.37 27.98
N VAL A 537 -20.11 15.50 28.92
CA VAL A 537 -18.93 14.61 28.98
C VAL A 537 -19.36 13.17 29.25
N THR A 538 -20.31 12.99 30.17
CA THR A 538 -20.85 11.66 30.49
C THR A 538 -21.68 11.11 29.32
N TRP A 539 -22.42 11.97 28.63
CA TRP A 539 -23.22 11.60 27.47
C TRP A 539 -22.35 11.13 26.30
N SER A 540 -21.22 11.78 26.02
CA SER A 540 -20.33 11.33 24.93
C SER A 540 -19.70 9.96 25.20
N LEU A 541 -19.40 9.63 26.47
CA LEU A 541 -18.98 8.28 26.86
C LEU A 541 -20.09 7.24 26.63
N LEU A 542 -21.35 7.57 26.96
CA LEU A 542 -22.49 6.69 26.72
C LEU A 542 -22.77 6.51 25.22
N ASP A 543 -22.76 7.61 24.46
CA ASP A 543 -22.99 7.66 23.01
C ASP A 543 -21.95 6.82 22.25
N TYR A 544 -20.67 6.94 22.63
CA TYR A 544 -19.60 6.08 22.13
C TYR A 544 -19.83 4.59 22.48
N HIS A 545 -20.20 4.29 23.72
CA HIS A 545 -20.42 2.90 24.16
C HIS A 545 -21.62 2.25 23.46
N GLN A 546 -22.70 3.03 23.24
CA GLN A 546 -23.87 2.60 22.49
C GLN A 546 -23.56 2.38 21.01
N SER A 547 -22.86 3.32 20.37
CA SER A 547 -22.50 3.20 18.96
C SER A 547 -21.50 2.06 18.73
N LEU A 548 -20.52 1.87 19.61
CA LEU A 548 -19.60 0.72 19.56
C LEU A 548 -20.33 -0.62 19.63
N ARG A 549 -21.40 -0.72 20.42
CA ARG A 549 -22.20 -1.96 20.52
C ARG A 549 -23.12 -2.18 19.33
N SER A 550 -23.81 -1.14 18.88
CA SER A 550 -24.61 -1.19 17.65
C SER A 550 -23.75 -1.58 16.44
N PHE A 551 -22.47 -1.23 16.48
CA PHE A 551 -21.50 -1.53 15.46
C PHE A 551 -20.95 -2.97 15.51
N LEU A 552 -20.78 -3.55 16.70
CA LEU A 552 -20.34 -4.94 16.87
C LEU A 552 -21.56 -5.89 16.71
N GLN A 553 -21.82 -6.37 15.49
CA GLN A 553 -23.00 -7.20 15.15
C GLN A 553 -23.21 -8.45 16.02
N ASP A 554 -22.14 -8.99 16.62
CA ASP A 554 -22.20 -10.15 17.52
C ASP A 554 -22.68 -9.80 18.95
N LYS A 555 -23.13 -8.57 19.20
CA LYS A 555 -23.44 -8.08 20.55
C LYS A 555 -24.79 -7.40 20.65
N TYR A 556 -25.46 -7.66 21.77
CA TYR A 556 -26.78 -7.11 22.07
C TYR A 556 -26.72 -5.61 22.38
N GLU A 557 -27.72 -4.88 21.89
CA GLU A 557 -27.93 -3.47 22.20
C GLU A 557 -28.11 -3.23 23.72
N LEU A 558 -27.74 -2.04 24.18
CA LEU A 558 -27.94 -1.64 25.56
C LEU A 558 -29.42 -1.44 25.88
N SER A 559 -29.92 -2.12 26.92
CA SER A 559 -31.23 -1.78 27.45
C SER A 559 -31.24 -0.36 28.04
N PRO A 560 -32.40 0.33 28.10
CA PRO A 560 -32.51 1.67 28.68
C PRO A 560 -31.98 1.73 30.13
N SER A 561 -32.26 0.69 30.93
CA SER A 561 -31.77 0.58 32.31
C SER A 561 -30.25 0.44 32.37
N SER A 562 -29.65 -0.31 31.44
CA SER A 562 -28.19 -0.47 31.35
C SER A 562 -27.51 0.83 30.91
N SER A 563 -28.15 1.59 30.02
CA SER A 563 -27.67 2.92 29.59
C SER A 563 -27.70 3.94 30.72
N VAL A 564 -28.77 3.96 31.53
CA VAL A 564 -28.86 4.85 32.70
C VAL A 564 -27.79 4.52 33.74
N ILE A 565 -27.59 3.25 34.06
CA ILE A 565 -26.52 2.86 35.00
C ILE A 565 -25.15 3.17 34.41
N TYR A 566 -24.95 2.96 33.10
CA TYR A 566 -23.71 3.31 32.39
C TYR A 566 -23.42 4.82 32.36
N PHE A 567 -24.46 5.64 32.32
CA PHE A 567 -24.33 7.08 32.46
C PHE A 567 -23.94 7.45 33.90
N LEU A 568 -24.69 6.95 34.89
CA LEU A 568 -24.52 7.34 36.29
C LEU A 568 -23.15 6.98 36.88
N TRP A 569 -22.63 5.79 36.61
CA TRP A 569 -21.30 5.43 37.16
C TRP A 569 -20.17 6.27 36.55
N ASN A 570 -20.23 6.59 35.26
CA ASN A 570 -19.26 7.48 34.62
C ASN A 570 -19.34 8.90 35.18
N LEU A 571 -20.56 9.42 35.40
CA LEU A 571 -20.76 10.72 36.04
C LEU A 571 -20.10 10.77 37.43
N PHE A 572 -20.32 9.73 38.24
CA PHE A 572 -19.76 9.65 39.59
C PHE A 572 -18.25 9.38 39.64
N LEU A 573 -17.62 8.94 38.56
CA LEU A 573 -16.15 8.79 38.47
C LEU A 573 -15.48 10.06 37.92
N VAL A 574 -16.07 10.70 36.91
CA VAL A 574 -15.52 11.89 36.26
C VAL A 574 -15.67 13.14 37.13
N CYS A 575 -16.82 13.35 37.78
CA CYS A 575 -17.06 14.55 38.60
C CYS A 575 -16.04 14.71 39.75
N PRO A 576 -15.78 13.70 40.60
CA PRO A 576 -14.76 13.80 41.65
C PRO A 576 -13.35 14.01 41.10
N ARG A 577 -13.02 13.42 39.94
CA ARG A 577 -11.71 13.57 39.29
C ARG A 577 -11.48 15.01 38.83
N VAL A 578 -12.43 15.56 38.09
CA VAL A 578 -12.39 16.96 37.62
C VAL A 578 -12.30 17.92 38.81
N LEU A 579 -13.12 17.69 39.85
CA LEU A 579 -13.10 18.50 41.07
C LEU A 579 -11.72 18.47 41.77
N ALA A 580 -11.11 17.29 41.94
CA ALA A 580 -9.79 17.16 42.58
C ALA A 580 -8.69 17.91 41.80
N VAL A 581 -8.70 17.80 40.47
CA VAL A 581 -7.77 18.55 39.60
C VAL A 581 -8.01 20.05 39.73
N THR A 582 -9.26 20.51 39.70
CA THR A 582 -9.58 21.94 39.88
C THR A 582 -9.14 22.47 41.24
N LEU A 583 -9.39 21.75 42.34
CA LEU A 583 -8.97 22.20 43.67
C LEU A 583 -7.43 22.31 43.75
N PHE A 584 -6.71 21.35 43.19
CA PHE A 584 -5.25 21.45 43.08
C PHE A 584 -4.80 22.68 42.29
N THR A 585 -5.44 22.99 41.14
CA THR A 585 -5.14 24.21 40.37
C THR A 585 -5.42 25.50 41.14
N LEU A 586 -6.41 25.49 42.04
CA LEU A 586 -6.75 26.65 42.85
C LEU A 586 -5.63 27.02 43.82
N LEU A 587 -4.95 26.02 44.38
CA LEU A 587 -3.82 26.23 45.31
C LEU A 587 -2.51 26.51 44.58
N TRP A 588 -2.23 25.77 43.48
CA TRP A 588 -1.01 25.95 42.69
C TRP A 588 -1.32 25.95 41.18
N PRO A 589 -1.63 27.13 40.58
CA PRO A 589 -2.03 27.21 39.17
C PRO A 589 -1.00 26.67 38.19
N TYR A 590 0.30 26.87 38.47
CA TYR A 590 1.39 26.34 37.65
C TYR A 590 1.65 24.85 37.91
N GLY A 591 1.13 24.29 38.99
CA GLY A 591 1.30 22.88 39.36
C GLY A 591 0.67 21.92 38.38
N VAL A 592 -0.48 22.27 37.79
CA VAL A 592 -1.14 21.44 36.77
C VAL A 592 -0.31 21.32 35.50
N ALA A 593 0.45 22.36 35.13
CA ALA A 593 1.33 22.32 33.96
C ALA A 593 2.48 21.31 34.13
N VAL A 594 2.77 20.89 35.36
CA VAL A 594 3.74 19.84 35.68
C VAL A 594 3.05 18.49 35.93
N HIS A 595 1.95 18.49 36.68
CA HIS A 595 1.19 17.29 37.02
C HIS A 595 0.61 16.58 35.78
N PHE A 596 -0.01 17.33 34.87
CA PHE A 596 -0.64 16.75 33.68
C PHE A 596 0.37 16.01 32.79
N PRO A 597 1.52 16.59 32.36
CA PRO A 597 2.49 15.86 31.56
C PRO A 597 3.07 14.61 32.25
N LEU A 598 3.25 14.64 33.58
CA LEU A 598 3.76 13.49 34.33
C LEU A 598 2.76 12.32 34.32
N VAL A 599 1.50 12.58 34.66
CA VAL A 599 0.46 11.55 34.65
C VAL A 599 0.17 11.09 33.22
N TRP A 600 0.15 12.02 32.25
CA TRP A 600 -0.01 11.71 30.84
C TRP A 600 1.10 10.79 30.32
N LEU A 601 2.36 11.03 30.67
CA LEU A 601 3.47 10.16 30.28
C LEU A 601 3.32 8.75 30.85
N VAL A 602 2.89 8.62 32.11
CA VAL A 602 2.59 7.31 32.72
C VAL A 602 1.49 6.60 31.94
N MET A 603 0.40 7.29 31.57
CA MET A 603 -0.70 6.71 30.79
C MET A 603 -0.28 6.37 29.36
N PHE A 604 0.53 7.20 28.72
CA PHE A 604 1.06 6.96 27.38
C PHE A 604 1.97 5.72 27.33
N LEU A 605 2.86 5.57 28.32
CA LEU A 605 3.68 4.37 28.47
C LEU A 605 2.81 3.14 28.77
N TRP A 606 1.81 3.26 29.65
CA TRP A 606 0.86 2.19 29.96
C TRP A 606 0.09 1.70 28.72
N VAL A 607 -0.34 2.60 27.84
CA VAL A 607 -0.99 2.26 26.57
C VAL A 607 0.01 1.66 25.59
N SER A 608 1.22 2.21 25.49
CA SER A 608 2.28 1.70 24.61
C SER A 608 2.71 0.28 24.98
N LEU A 609 2.78 -0.04 26.27
CA LEU A 609 3.08 -1.38 26.79
C LEU A 609 1.97 -2.40 26.50
N GLN A 610 0.75 -1.95 26.23
CA GLN A 610 -0.36 -2.83 25.84
C GLN A 610 -0.30 -3.24 24.36
N GLY A 611 0.62 -2.67 23.57
CA GLY A 611 0.86 -3.08 22.18
C GLY A 611 -0.34 -2.86 21.26
N THR A 612 -0.97 -1.69 21.34
CA THR A 612 -2.09 -1.32 20.47
C THR A 612 -1.64 -1.26 19.00
N ASP A 613 -2.54 -1.64 18.10
CA ASP A 613 -2.30 -1.65 16.65
C ASP A 613 -3.57 -1.10 15.97
N PHE A 614 -3.86 0.17 16.27
CA PHE A 614 -5.10 0.82 15.87
C PHE A 614 -4.97 1.53 14.51
N MET A 615 -3.81 2.13 14.24
CA MET A 615 -3.48 2.91 13.04
C MET A 615 -2.46 2.20 12.15
N GLU A 616 -2.50 2.48 10.84
CA GLU A 616 -1.73 1.75 9.82
C GLU A 616 -0.22 2.01 9.85
N SER A 617 0.23 3.16 10.37
CA SER A 617 1.63 3.52 10.42
C SER A 617 2.09 3.93 11.82
N PRO A 618 3.39 3.78 12.13
CA PRO A 618 3.90 4.05 13.48
C PRO A 618 3.62 5.46 13.96
N GLY A 619 3.65 6.48 13.10
CA GLY A 619 3.42 7.88 13.48
C GLY A 619 1.99 8.15 13.99
N PRO A 620 0.95 7.94 13.15
CA PRO A 620 -0.44 8.04 13.55
C PRO A 620 -0.83 7.13 14.72
N GLU A 621 -0.22 5.95 14.86
CA GLU A 621 -0.43 5.09 16.03
C GLU A 621 0.04 5.76 17.32
N GLN A 622 1.20 6.43 17.30
CA GLN A 622 1.63 7.22 18.47
C GLN A 622 0.67 8.37 18.77
N LEU A 623 0.10 9.03 17.74
CA LEU A 623 -0.90 10.07 17.93
C LEU A 623 -2.18 9.52 18.57
N TYR A 624 -2.65 8.34 18.15
CA TYR A 624 -3.78 7.66 18.76
C TYR A 624 -3.50 7.36 20.25
N ARG A 625 -2.34 6.76 20.56
CA ARG A 625 -1.93 6.47 21.94
C ARG A 625 -1.81 7.73 22.80
N ALA A 626 -1.31 8.82 22.22
CA ALA A 626 -1.23 10.13 22.86
C ALA A 626 -2.62 10.68 23.22
N THR A 627 -3.58 10.59 22.29
CA THR A 627 -4.98 11.02 22.51
C THR A 627 -5.66 10.16 23.56
N VAL A 628 -5.50 8.83 23.51
CA VAL A 628 -6.03 7.92 24.52
C VAL A 628 -5.47 8.25 25.91
N ALA A 629 -4.18 8.56 26.01
CA ALA A 629 -3.57 8.93 27.28
C ALA A 629 -4.21 10.19 27.90
N VAL A 630 -4.70 11.13 27.08
CA VAL A 630 -5.51 12.27 27.56
C VAL A 630 -6.87 11.83 28.10
N ILE A 631 -7.55 10.91 27.41
CA ILE A 631 -8.83 10.36 27.89
C ILE A 631 -8.62 9.66 29.24
N LEU A 632 -7.57 8.83 29.35
CA LEU A 632 -7.19 8.11 30.58
C LEU A 632 -6.78 9.03 31.73
N TYR A 633 -6.44 10.30 31.48
CA TYR A 633 -6.21 11.25 32.57
C TYR A 633 -7.52 11.57 33.34
N PHE A 634 -8.68 11.49 32.66
CA PHE A 634 -9.99 11.84 33.21
C PHE A 634 -10.91 10.64 33.42
N SER A 635 -10.94 9.68 32.49
CA SER A 635 -11.90 8.59 32.46
C SER A 635 -11.31 7.27 31.94
N TRP A 636 -11.84 6.16 32.42
CA TRP A 636 -11.42 4.83 31.99
C TRP A 636 -11.77 4.59 30.52
N PHE A 637 -10.76 4.23 29.72
CA PHE A 637 -10.90 3.89 28.31
C PHE A 637 -10.12 2.59 28.02
N ASN A 638 -10.81 1.55 27.55
CA ASN A 638 -10.26 0.22 27.43
C ASN A 638 -9.64 -0.03 26.05
N VAL A 639 -8.32 -0.11 25.96
CA VAL A 639 -7.61 -0.18 24.66
C VAL A 639 -7.10 -1.54 24.24
N ALA A 640 -7.22 -2.61 25.05
CA ALA A 640 -6.59 -3.89 24.70
C ALA A 640 -7.42 -5.11 25.10
N PRO A 641 -7.46 -6.19 24.27
CA PRO A 641 -8.24 -7.41 24.55
C PRO A 641 -7.74 -8.16 25.78
N GLY A 642 -8.64 -8.88 26.45
CA GLY A 642 -8.36 -9.72 27.61
C GLY A 642 -9.28 -9.44 28.80
N ARG A 643 -8.94 -9.98 29.97
CA ARG A 643 -9.66 -9.74 31.22
C ARG A 643 -9.40 -8.29 31.69
N THR A 644 -10.39 -7.41 31.56
CA THR A 644 -10.27 -6.00 31.90
C THR A 644 -10.35 -5.72 33.38
N LEU A 645 -10.85 -6.67 34.19
CA LEU A 645 -10.98 -6.48 35.64
C LEU A 645 -9.64 -6.08 36.28
N GLY A 646 -8.55 -6.79 35.98
CA GLY A 646 -7.23 -6.48 36.54
C GLY A 646 -6.72 -5.11 36.10
N ARG A 647 -6.84 -4.78 34.80
CA ARG A 647 -6.41 -3.48 34.25
C ARG A 647 -7.25 -2.32 34.80
N SER A 648 -8.55 -2.55 34.95
CA SER A 648 -9.49 -1.60 35.54
C SER A 648 -9.16 -1.34 37.01
N VAL A 649 -8.89 -2.39 37.80
CA VAL A 649 -8.46 -2.23 39.20
C VAL A 649 -7.18 -1.41 39.27
N ILE A 650 -6.16 -1.74 38.47
CA ILE A 650 -4.90 -0.98 38.43
C ILE A 650 -5.14 0.50 38.13
N TYR A 651 -5.94 0.81 37.11
CA TYR A 651 -6.25 2.19 36.74
C TYR A 651 -7.02 2.95 37.83
N HIS A 652 -8.09 2.37 38.39
CA HIS A 652 -8.90 3.08 39.38
C HIS A 652 -8.15 3.23 40.70
N SER A 653 -7.29 2.26 41.06
CA SER A 653 -6.38 2.40 42.19
C SER A 653 -5.38 3.54 41.97
N PHE A 654 -4.80 3.64 40.78
CA PHE A 654 -3.88 4.73 40.42
C PHE A 654 -4.56 6.10 40.44
N ILE A 655 -5.71 6.24 39.76
CA ILE A 655 -6.44 7.51 39.67
C ILE A 655 -7.02 7.94 41.02
N LEU A 656 -7.47 6.98 41.85
CA LEU A 656 -7.92 7.29 43.20
C LEU A 656 -6.75 7.75 44.07
N ALA A 657 -5.60 7.10 44.00
CA ALA A 657 -4.40 7.51 44.74
C ALA A 657 -3.93 8.91 44.31
N ASP A 658 -3.85 9.17 42.99
CA ASP A 658 -3.51 10.49 42.45
C ASP A 658 -4.51 11.55 42.92
N SER A 659 -5.82 11.31 42.78
CA SER A 659 -6.87 12.26 43.19
C SER A 659 -6.86 12.50 44.71
N ALA A 660 -6.55 11.49 45.51
CA ALA A 660 -6.40 11.63 46.95
C ALA A 660 -5.17 12.47 47.31
N LEU A 661 -4.04 12.29 46.62
CA LEU A 661 -2.85 13.11 46.80
C LEU A 661 -3.12 14.59 46.47
N LEU A 662 -3.82 14.85 45.35
CA LEU A 662 -4.24 16.21 44.97
C LEU A 662 -5.15 16.85 46.02
N ALA A 663 -6.12 16.09 46.52
CA ALA A 663 -7.05 16.52 47.56
C ALA A 663 -6.35 16.79 48.91
N LEU A 664 -5.45 15.90 49.33
CA LEU A 664 -4.67 16.03 50.57
C LEU A 664 -3.71 17.23 50.50
N TYR A 665 -3.09 17.45 49.34
CA TYR A 665 -2.24 18.63 49.12
C TYR A 665 -3.04 19.93 49.24
N TRP A 666 -4.25 19.96 48.67
CA TRP A 666 -5.14 21.11 48.81
C TRP A 666 -5.56 21.35 50.28
N LEU A 667 -5.94 20.28 51.01
CA LEU A 667 -6.28 20.36 52.43
C LEU A 667 -5.10 20.85 53.29
N TRP A 668 -3.88 20.43 52.97
CA TRP A 668 -2.66 20.87 53.66
C TRP A 668 -2.38 22.36 53.44
N GLY A 669 -2.60 22.86 52.22
CA GLY A 669 -2.35 24.25 51.85
C GLY A 669 -3.44 25.25 52.27
N GLN A 670 -4.51 24.79 52.89
CA GLN A 670 -5.64 25.65 53.28
C GLN A 670 -5.31 26.45 54.56
N SER A 671 -5.37 27.78 54.47
CA SER A 671 -5.33 28.68 55.63
C SER A 671 -6.66 28.61 56.40
N PRO A 672 -6.72 28.76 57.75
CA PRO A 672 -7.93 28.57 58.57
C PRO A 672 -9.07 29.60 58.37
N SER A 673 -9.09 30.35 57.27
CA SER A 673 -10.09 31.38 56.99
C SER A 673 -11.39 30.77 56.43
N ASP A 674 -12.54 31.18 57.00
CA ASP A 674 -13.91 30.66 56.78
C ASP A 674 -14.47 30.73 55.34
N GLU A 675 -13.80 31.37 54.38
CA GLU A 675 -14.39 31.70 53.06
C GLU A 675 -14.66 30.49 52.13
N HIS A 676 -14.14 29.30 52.45
CA HIS A 676 -14.21 28.10 51.60
C HIS A 676 -14.70 26.83 52.32
N SER A 677 -15.43 26.97 53.42
CA SER A 677 -15.95 25.83 54.22
C SER A 677 -16.81 24.84 53.42
N TYR A 678 -17.54 25.32 52.41
CA TYR A 678 -18.33 24.47 51.50
C TYR A 678 -17.48 23.57 50.59
N LEU A 679 -16.22 23.93 50.30
CA LEU A 679 -15.32 23.09 49.50
C LEU A 679 -14.83 21.87 50.26
N VAL A 680 -14.69 21.97 51.58
CA VAL A 680 -14.39 20.83 52.46
C VAL A 680 -15.56 19.84 52.45
N LEU A 681 -16.80 20.36 52.46
CA LEU A 681 -18.00 19.52 52.32
C LEU A 681 -18.04 18.83 50.94
N LEU A 682 -17.74 19.55 49.85
CA LEU A 682 -17.69 18.98 48.49
C LEU A 682 -16.57 17.92 48.36
N LEU A 683 -15.41 18.16 48.96
CA LEU A 683 -14.29 17.21 48.95
C LEU A 683 -14.59 15.96 49.79
N SER A 684 -15.22 16.12 50.95
CA SER A 684 -15.67 14.98 51.77
C SER A 684 -16.75 14.14 51.09
N ALA A 685 -17.57 14.74 50.22
CA ALA A 685 -18.53 14.04 49.39
C ALA A 685 -17.90 13.37 48.15
N ALA A 686 -16.73 13.84 47.68
CA ALA A 686 -16.08 13.35 46.46
C ALA A 686 -15.65 11.87 46.55
N LEU A 687 -15.11 11.43 47.69
CA LEU A 687 -14.68 10.05 47.90
C LEU A 687 -15.88 9.06 47.94
N PRO A 688 -16.94 9.30 48.74
CA PRO A 688 -18.17 8.50 48.67
C PRO A 688 -18.78 8.44 47.26
N CYS A 689 -18.79 9.56 46.52
CA CYS A 689 -19.27 9.60 45.14
C CYS A 689 -18.43 8.69 44.23
N TYR A 690 -17.10 8.75 44.31
CA TYR A 690 -16.23 7.89 43.50
C TYR A 690 -16.42 6.40 43.82
N LEU A 691 -16.54 6.06 45.12
CA LEU A 691 -16.82 4.69 45.56
C LEU A 691 -18.20 4.20 45.09
N LEU A 692 -19.22 5.08 45.08
CA LEU A 692 -20.53 4.77 44.52
C LEU A 692 -20.45 4.51 43.01
N GLY A 693 -19.64 5.29 42.27
CA GLY A 693 -19.35 5.04 40.86
C GLY A 693 -18.73 3.65 40.63
N LEU A 694 -17.75 3.26 41.44
CA LEU A 694 -17.17 1.91 41.39
C LEU A 694 -18.18 0.81 41.73
N LEU A 695 -19.06 1.03 42.71
CA LEU A 695 -20.12 0.09 43.07
C LEU A 695 -21.10 -0.10 41.91
N LEU A 696 -21.59 1.00 41.31
CA LEU A 696 -22.50 0.98 40.17
C LEU A 696 -21.85 0.29 38.95
N ARG A 697 -20.53 0.47 38.75
CA ARG A 697 -19.76 -0.30 37.77
C ARG A 697 -19.86 -1.81 38.01
N VAL A 698 -19.61 -2.24 39.24
CA VAL A 698 -19.64 -3.67 39.59
C VAL A 698 -21.05 -4.24 39.40
N VAL A 699 -22.08 -3.49 39.79
CA VAL A 699 -23.50 -3.83 39.56
C VAL A 699 -23.79 -3.97 38.06
N TYR A 700 -23.30 -3.03 37.25
CA TYR A 700 -23.43 -3.07 35.80
C TYR A 700 -22.83 -4.36 35.22
N TYR A 701 -21.55 -4.65 35.49
CA TYR A 701 -20.88 -5.83 34.94
C TYR A 701 -21.42 -7.17 35.46
N LYS A 702 -21.98 -7.21 36.68
CA LYS A 702 -22.53 -8.43 37.26
C LYS A 702 -23.96 -8.75 36.80
N TRP A 703 -24.81 -7.75 36.61
CA TRP A 703 -26.26 -7.98 36.46
C TRP A 703 -26.91 -7.31 35.24
N LEU A 704 -26.31 -6.25 34.69
CA LEU A 704 -26.91 -5.45 33.61
C LEU A 704 -26.10 -5.46 32.33
N HIS A 705 -24.89 -6.02 32.35
CA HIS A 705 -24.07 -6.16 31.17
C HIS A 705 -24.70 -7.21 30.24
N PRO A 706 -24.92 -6.92 28.95
CA PRO A 706 -25.66 -7.83 28.05
C PRO A 706 -25.05 -9.24 27.93
N ASN A 707 -23.73 -9.39 28.08
CA ASN A 707 -23.05 -10.70 28.14
C ASN A 707 -23.44 -11.58 29.34
N VAL A 708 -24.11 -11.05 30.37
CA VAL A 708 -24.64 -11.84 31.49
C VAL A 708 -25.83 -12.70 31.05
N TRP A 709 -26.51 -12.30 29.97
CA TRP A 709 -27.64 -13.05 29.39
C TRP A 709 -27.22 -14.01 28.27
N ALA A 710 -25.98 -13.94 27.78
CA ALA A 710 -25.37 -14.89 26.85
C ALA A 710 -24.48 -15.88 27.61
N GLN A 711 -25.07 -16.91 28.23
CA GLN A 711 -24.29 -18.00 28.82
C GLN A 711 -23.61 -18.85 27.72
N GLN A 712 -22.33 -19.18 27.95
CA GLN A 712 -21.44 -20.10 27.21
C GLN A 712 -20.69 -19.56 25.97
N GLU A 713 -19.51 -18.99 26.22
CA GLU A 713 -18.18 -19.45 25.74
C GLU A 713 -17.16 -18.31 25.92
N GLY A 714 -16.22 -18.45 26.87
CA GLY A 714 -14.93 -17.74 26.88
C GLY A 714 -14.87 -16.22 26.57
N GLY A 715 -15.90 -15.43 26.91
CA GLY A 715 -16.00 -14.03 26.51
C GLY A 715 -14.90 -13.13 27.07
N HIS A 716 -14.12 -12.50 26.19
CA HIS A 716 -13.21 -11.40 26.53
C HIS A 716 -14.01 -10.09 26.65
N ASP A 717 -13.58 -9.16 27.51
CA ASP A 717 -14.25 -7.87 27.68
C ASP A 717 -14.16 -7.00 26.41
N GLU A 718 -15.13 -6.11 26.24
CA GLU A 718 -15.24 -5.21 25.09
C GLU A 718 -14.15 -4.17 25.12
N VAL A 719 -13.53 -3.96 23.97
CA VAL A 719 -12.30 -3.20 23.84
C VAL A 719 -12.50 -2.11 22.82
N ASP A 720 -12.24 -0.89 23.26
CA ASP A 720 -12.49 0.34 22.53
C ASP A 720 -11.51 0.49 21.34
N ALA A 721 -10.39 -0.25 21.37
CA ALA A 721 -9.38 -0.29 20.31
C ALA A 721 -9.22 -1.62 19.54
N ASN A 722 -10.00 -2.68 19.81
CA ASN A 722 -9.74 -3.97 19.15
C ASN A 722 -10.76 -4.33 18.07
N GLY A 723 -10.24 -4.69 16.89
CA GLY A 723 -10.95 -5.46 15.87
C GLY A 723 -11.11 -6.93 16.29
N LEU A 724 -12.19 -7.55 15.81
CA LEU A 724 -12.56 -8.95 16.04
C LEU A 724 -11.38 -9.91 15.75
N LYS A 725 -10.94 -10.69 16.75
CA LYS A 725 -10.07 -11.87 16.52
C LYS A 725 -10.95 -13.07 16.17
N LEU A 726 -11.33 -13.22 14.91
CA LEU A 726 -11.81 -14.50 14.40
C LEU A 726 -10.62 -15.41 14.07
N ARG A 727 -10.73 -16.70 14.41
CA ARG A 727 -9.70 -17.71 14.09
C ARG A 727 -9.57 -17.90 12.57
N LEU A 728 -8.32 -17.75 12.11
CA LEU A 728 -7.72 -18.23 10.85
C LEU A 728 -8.53 -18.10 9.54
N ALA A 729 -8.33 -16.96 8.87
CA ALA A 729 -7.95 -16.89 7.46
C ALA A 729 -7.06 -15.65 7.27
N SER A 730 -5.97 -15.76 6.52
CA SER A 730 -4.93 -14.72 6.36
C SER A 730 -5.50 -13.36 5.92
N VAL A 731 -5.27 -12.33 6.73
CA VAL A 731 -5.75 -10.95 6.54
C VAL A 731 -4.75 -10.16 5.68
N PRO A 732 -5.15 -9.51 4.56
CA PRO A 732 -4.29 -8.62 3.77
C PRO A 732 -3.95 -7.32 4.53
N ALA A 733 -2.71 -6.83 4.40
CA ALA A 733 -2.13 -5.78 5.23
C ALA A 733 -2.44 -4.33 4.80
N LEU A 734 -3.51 -4.08 4.05
CA LEU A 734 -3.64 -2.86 3.24
C LEU A 734 -5.04 -2.26 3.22
N VAL A 735 -5.64 -2.05 4.38
CA VAL A 735 -6.75 -1.11 4.62
C VAL A 735 -6.65 -0.72 6.09
N ASN A 736 -7.22 0.41 6.52
CA ASN A 736 -7.47 0.70 7.93
C ASN A 736 -8.05 -0.57 8.54
N ARG A 737 -7.22 -1.25 9.35
CA ARG A 737 -7.43 -2.64 9.77
C ARG A 737 -8.78 -2.78 10.48
N ARG A 738 -9.23 -1.69 11.09
CA ARG A 738 -10.55 -1.48 11.68
C ARG A 738 -11.64 -1.36 10.60
N MET A 739 -11.61 -0.36 9.72
CA MET A 739 -12.69 -0.13 8.72
C MET A 739 -12.96 -1.36 7.86
N TRP A 740 -11.93 -2.14 7.53
CA TRP A 740 -12.08 -3.35 6.71
C TRP A 740 -12.64 -4.55 7.48
N CYS A 741 -12.16 -4.81 8.71
CA CYS A 741 -12.70 -5.89 9.53
C CYS A 741 -14.14 -5.60 9.97
N LEU A 742 -14.49 -4.33 10.12
CA LEU A 742 -15.81 -3.89 10.57
C LEU A 742 -16.83 -3.82 9.42
N ALA A 743 -16.41 -3.40 8.22
CA ALA A 743 -17.24 -3.53 7.02
C ALA A 743 -17.52 -5.00 6.67
N ARG A 744 -16.56 -5.91 6.90
CA ARG A 744 -16.71 -7.33 6.58
C ARG A 744 -17.64 -8.11 7.52
N ALA A 745 -17.76 -7.67 8.78
CA ALA A 745 -18.80 -8.19 9.68
C ALA A 745 -20.18 -7.79 9.15
N GLN A 746 -20.34 -6.53 8.75
CA GLN A 746 -21.62 -5.94 8.36
C GLN A 746 -22.13 -6.29 6.95
N PHE A 747 -21.23 -6.63 6.03
CA PHE A 747 -21.57 -7.05 4.68
C PHE A 747 -21.00 -8.46 4.43
N PRO A 748 -21.68 -9.53 4.87
CA PRO A 748 -21.30 -10.87 4.46
C PRO A 748 -21.44 -10.96 2.94
N VAL A 749 -20.31 -11.20 2.27
CA VAL A 749 -20.31 -11.53 0.84
C VAL A 749 -21.17 -12.78 0.68
N CYS A 750 -22.34 -12.64 0.04
CA CYS A 750 -23.21 -13.76 -0.28
C CYS A 750 -22.40 -14.86 -0.98
N HIS A 751 -22.41 -16.05 -0.41
CA HIS A 751 -21.98 -17.27 -1.10
C HIS A 751 -22.83 -17.46 -2.36
N CYS A 752 -22.18 -17.47 -3.52
CA CYS A 752 -22.58 -18.18 -4.73
C CYS A 752 -21.37 -18.26 -5.68
#